data_AF-A0A2N1MGI6-F1
#
_entry.id   AF-A0A2N1MGI6-F1
#
_cell.length_a   1.000
_cell.length_b   1.000
_cell.length_c   1.000
_cell.angle_alpha   90.00
_cell.angle_beta   90.00
_cell.angle_gamma   90.00
#
_symmetry.space_group_name_H-M   'P 1'
#
loop_
_entity.id
_entity.type
_entity.pdbx_description
1 polymer ?
#
loop_
_entity_poly.entity_id
_entity_poly.type
_entity_poly.pdbx_seq_one_letter_code
_entity_poly.pdbx_strand_id
1 'polypeptide(L)'
;MKIENILNVCKFHSTDRKRRIRIITENIDIPVTMKEIVLVGMKLCQTHYNRYVINETHNFRYNKSCSHPKHELYKTQSKGNKQSKKLNLEKVPKRLIEVLGLDGNDVFYSGEELKQLELDFQEILEHITIPNEVSLSDKIIKMSNILYHNQHKLNQKPIYEPTTFKIMLEAADKDLKKLVSLCYFLASINNKYINSIKADIGSYLQTSDASSSSIDTLANIGFSIRRMTVDQKIFILNIDDYHNIHRHNKPTLLETLTHNIFHFVSILLNSNSNIAAIPYCSNNILIHNPKGIDFKLIIKNFEDFFMKQIGKSYYEQNELWKQFLIEDSYENRVENLNVHDYDGRIQNHQELRSLNNSKLVDFILHSLYSTKDYIECLDILFKVFERSENEYNYLDNYVIPVVADWPGQVNIRRAITLRINKGNKSGISEQILSLIPIIGPLHISLNSRETLFQTYHFFFEKLYHNLFEEKKILSHKPKQTVINLILDLTFNGWKKIRNIVMHHFGNSKDMEYRMMIDLLDNSIPLTLDILGYFEGYLEGIVRIWVLFQKLRQHNYNKAPLMFLSDVFYWKLNNHPMANILKNHLPIFNDYFVENFHSSIRSQTVESNTALQIIQKAKIIDVEKNSNLSFKEAFINSRNPVISQVRLNYLEKKVSLFLFSIFDEIFHNLGNTNQVNNNKYSSFALPTFKINVDIKALPLAWNTKSKPSDDKDKFWDAEKCLLSNNNNIDLPNNNVILICGHGFHKECLTLYNDNCNHCFNYLSSEIKKNINSLTERLNTPLKDNEKPLIEKNANNNINKDIDENIQDIMENLEQNIDNQFEILYQKWSDYYDNLY
;
A
#
# COMPACT_ATOMS: atom_id res chain seq x y z
N MET A 1 72.18 -5.01 -8.28
CA MET A 1 72.17 -6.44 -8.66
C MET A 1 71.16 -7.14 -7.75
N LYS A 2 70.20 -7.83 -8.37
CA LYS A 2 69.07 -8.67 -7.89
C LYS A 2 68.67 -8.69 -6.39
N ILE A 3 67.38 -8.43 -6.16
CA ILE A 3 66.60 -8.73 -4.94
C ILE A 3 65.88 -10.08 -5.18
N GLU A 4 65.99 -11.03 -4.26
CA GLU A 4 65.15 -12.24 -4.18
C GLU A 4 64.23 -12.18 -2.96
N ASN A 5 62.92 -12.31 -3.20
CA ASN A 5 61.87 -12.41 -2.19
C ASN A 5 61.63 -13.88 -1.82
N ILE A 6 61.48 -14.16 -0.53
CA ILE A 6 61.00 -15.44 0.01
C ILE A 6 59.48 -15.48 -0.07
N LEU A 7 58.94 -16.48 -0.79
CA LEU A 7 57.52 -16.86 -0.84
C LEU A 7 57.21 -17.89 0.27
N ASN A 8 56.22 -17.59 1.12
CA ASN A 8 55.55 -18.60 1.94
C ASN A 8 54.27 -19.07 1.22
N VAL A 9 54.20 -20.38 0.91
CA VAL A 9 53.10 -21.06 0.18
C VAL A 9 52.11 -21.68 1.16
N CYS A 10 50.79 -21.55 0.92
CA CYS A 10 49.73 -22.18 1.71
C CYS A 10 49.16 -23.41 1.00
N LYS A 11 49.05 -24.56 1.68
CA LYS A 11 48.55 -25.85 1.14
C LYS A 11 47.01 -25.94 1.21
N PHE A 12 46.36 -26.49 0.17
CA PHE A 12 44.91 -26.73 0.10
C PHE A 12 44.53 -28.22 0.20
N HIS A 13 43.37 -28.50 0.81
CA HIS A 13 42.75 -29.82 0.89
C HIS A 13 41.31 -29.78 0.34
N SER A 14 40.87 -30.86 -0.33
CA SER A 14 39.53 -31.04 -0.90
C SER A 14 38.88 -32.31 -0.36
N THR A 15 37.54 -32.32 -0.23
CA THR A 15 36.77 -33.48 0.24
C THR A 15 35.85 -34.00 -0.86
N ASP A 16 35.93 -35.29 -1.17
CA ASP A 16 35.06 -35.88 -2.18
C ASP A 16 33.63 -36.14 -1.67
N ARG A 17 32.71 -36.55 -2.57
CA ARG A 17 31.29 -36.81 -2.26
C ARG A 17 31.05 -37.92 -1.22
N LYS A 18 32.10 -38.61 -0.74
CA LYS A 18 32.03 -39.56 0.39
C LYS A 18 32.76 -39.04 1.64
N ARG A 19 33.06 -37.74 1.71
CA ARG A 19 33.73 -37.02 2.83
C ARG A 19 35.16 -37.49 3.14
N ARG A 20 35.94 -37.94 2.15
CA ARG A 20 37.40 -38.17 2.34
C ARG A 20 38.22 -36.96 1.89
N ILE A 21 39.14 -36.51 2.74
CA ILE A 21 40.02 -35.37 2.49
C ILE A 21 41.24 -35.80 1.65
N ARG A 22 41.53 -35.08 0.55
CA ARG A 22 42.72 -35.23 -0.31
C ARG A 22 43.45 -33.90 -0.45
N ILE A 23 44.78 -33.94 -0.56
CA ILE A 23 45.63 -32.78 -0.82
C ILE A 23 45.59 -32.48 -2.32
N ILE A 24 45.34 -31.22 -2.69
CA ILE A 24 45.50 -30.77 -4.08
C ILE A 24 46.93 -30.26 -4.22
N THR A 25 47.76 -30.93 -5.00
CA THR A 25 49.10 -30.47 -5.39
C THR A 25 49.05 -29.76 -6.75
N GLU A 26 49.81 -28.67 -6.90
CA GLU A 26 49.73 -27.64 -7.96
C GLU A 26 49.97 -28.07 -9.43
N ASN A 27 50.11 -29.36 -9.75
CA ASN A 27 50.47 -29.78 -11.10
C ASN A 27 49.28 -30.37 -11.88
N ILE A 28 48.31 -29.52 -12.22
CA ILE A 28 47.39 -29.78 -13.33
C ILE A 28 47.33 -28.48 -14.15
N ASP A 29 47.84 -28.53 -15.39
CA ASP A 29 47.80 -27.40 -16.32
C ASP A 29 46.34 -27.07 -16.69
N ILE A 30 45.88 -25.92 -16.24
CA ILE A 30 44.57 -25.36 -16.58
C ILE A 30 44.78 -24.39 -17.76
N PRO A 31 44.06 -24.58 -18.89
CA PRO A 31 44.15 -23.68 -20.04
C PRO A 31 43.79 -22.23 -19.65
N VAL A 32 44.55 -21.28 -20.20
CA VAL A 32 44.49 -19.82 -19.93
C VAL A 32 43.07 -19.23 -20.04
N THR A 33 42.16 -19.89 -20.77
CA THR A 33 40.78 -19.47 -20.98
C THR A 33 39.84 -19.63 -19.78
N MET A 34 40.23 -20.30 -18.69
CA MET A 34 39.39 -20.43 -17.48
C MET A 34 39.89 -19.63 -16.26
N LYS A 35 40.94 -18.81 -16.43
CA LYS A 35 41.57 -18.09 -15.32
C LYS A 35 40.66 -17.02 -14.69
N GLU A 36 39.81 -16.37 -15.48
CA GLU A 36 38.91 -15.31 -15.00
C GLU A 36 37.66 -15.86 -14.28
N ILE A 37 37.14 -17.01 -14.71
CA ILE A 37 35.94 -17.62 -14.10
C ILE A 37 36.25 -18.15 -12.68
N VAL A 38 37.46 -18.65 -12.45
CA VAL A 38 37.92 -19.09 -11.10
C VAL A 38 38.24 -17.89 -10.20
N LEU A 39 38.75 -16.77 -10.76
CA LEU A 39 38.98 -15.52 -10.02
C LEU A 39 37.68 -14.89 -9.50
N VAL A 40 36.58 -15.02 -10.25
CA VAL A 40 35.24 -14.60 -9.82
C VAL A 40 34.67 -15.58 -8.78
N GLY A 41 34.88 -16.88 -8.95
CA GLY A 41 34.46 -17.90 -7.98
C GLY A 41 35.18 -17.82 -6.62
N MET A 42 36.44 -17.38 -6.58
CA MET A 42 37.20 -17.18 -5.33
C MET A 42 36.78 -15.92 -4.56
N LYS A 43 36.20 -14.91 -5.23
CA LYS A 43 35.72 -13.67 -4.60
C LYS A 43 34.29 -13.75 -4.02
N LEU A 44 33.52 -14.80 -4.34
CA LEU A 44 32.09 -14.89 -4.01
C LEU A 44 31.71 -16.01 -3.02
N CYS A 45 32.63 -16.48 -2.16
CA CYS A 45 32.28 -17.41 -1.08
C CYS A 45 31.95 -16.65 0.22
N GLN A 46 30.64 -16.44 0.46
CA GLN A 46 30.02 -15.81 1.64
C GLN A 46 30.53 -16.33 3.01
N THR A 47 31.17 -17.51 3.06
CA THR A 47 31.68 -18.13 4.29
C THR A 47 33.00 -17.51 4.78
N HIS A 48 33.80 -16.89 3.91
CA HIS A 48 35.09 -16.29 4.31
C HIS A 48 34.99 -14.84 4.81
N TYR A 49 34.00 -14.06 4.35
CA TYR A 49 33.76 -12.71 4.85
C TYR A 49 33.38 -12.73 6.35
N ASN A 50 32.53 -13.68 6.75
CA ASN A 50 32.09 -13.82 8.13
C ASN A 50 33.19 -14.32 9.09
N ARG A 51 34.20 -15.07 8.60
CA ARG A 51 35.35 -15.49 9.42
C ARG A 51 36.45 -14.44 9.52
N TYR A 52 36.64 -13.61 8.50
CA TYR A 52 37.63 -12.52 8.53
C TYR A 52 37.21 -11.42 9.53
N VAL A 53 35.93 -11.05 9.54
CA VAL A 53 35.37 -10.03 10.46
C VAL A 53 35.34 -10.53 11.93
N ILE A 54 35.12 -11.83 12.17
CA ILE A 54 35.13 -12.43 13.51
C ILE A 54 36.57 -12.61 14.06
N ASN A 55 37.58 -12.80 13.21
CA ASN A 55 38.98 -12.92 13.64
C ASN A 55 39.69 -11.55 13.81
N GLU A 56 39.32 -10.53 13.03
CA GLU A 56 39.83 -9.14 13.21
C GLU A 56 39.35 -8.51 14.53
N THR A 57 38.16 -8.88 15.01
CA THR A 57 37.61 -8.39 16.29
C THR A 57 38.30 -9.00 17.53
N HIS A 58 39.06 -10.09 17.38
CA HIS A 58 39.71 -10.77 18.51
C HIS A 58 41.20 -10.41 18.73
N ASN A 59 41.84 -9.65 17.82
CA ASN A 59 43.29 -9.37 17.88
C ASN A 59 43.70 -7.94 18.30
N PHE A 60 42.78 -7.13 18.84
CA PHE A 60 43.13 -5.83 19.43
C PHE A 60 43.59 -5.95 20.89
N ARG A 61 44.67 -6.69 21.15
CA ARG A 61 45.54 -6.44 22.32
C ARG A 61 46.99 -6.74 21.97
N TYR A 62 47.83 -5.70 22.09
CA TYR A 62 49.30 -5.67 21.97
C TYR A 62 49.90 -5.71 20.55
N ASN A 63 50.17 -4.55 19.94
CA ASN A 63 51.50 -3.93 19.98
C ASN A 63 51.61 -2.72 19.05
N LYS A 64 52.37 -1.72 19.52
CA LYS A 64 52.66 -0.44 18.87
C LYS A 64 53.71 -0.61 17.77
N SER A 65 53.34 -0.41 16.51
CA SER A 65 54.20 0.21 15.49
C SER A 65 53.40 0.43 14.20
N CYS A 66 53.15 1.69 13.86
CA CYS A 66 52.46 2.08 12.64
C CYS A 66 53.43 2.05 11.45
N SER A 67 53.15 1.22 10.44
CA SER A 67 53.93 1.07 9.20
C SER A 67 53.46 2.00 8.07
N HIS A 68 52.84 3.13 8.41
CA HIS A 68 52.37 4.11 7.41
C HIS A 68 53.54 4.97 6.89
N PRO A 69 53.70 5.17 5.56
CA PRO A 69 54.80 5.94 4.95
C PRO A 69 54.92 7.41 5.38
N LYS A 70 53.90 7.92 6.08
CA LYS A 70 53.81 9.29 6.62
C LYS A 70 53.78 9.33 8.15
N HIS A 71 54.19 8.27 8.86
CA HIS A 71 54.14 8.22 10.34
C HIS A 71 54.88 9.41 10.99
N GLU A 72 56.08 9.76 10.51
CA GLU A 72 56.85 10.90 11.02
C GLU A 72 56.18 12.27 10.72
N LEU A 73 55.43 12.36 9.62
CA LEU A 73 54.62 13.54 9.24
C LEU A 73 53.42 13.75 10.18
N TYR A 74 52.79 12.68 10.65
CA TYR A 74 51.70 12.76 11.63
C TYR A 74 52.20 12.97 13.07
N LYS A 75 53.40 12.46 13.39
CA LYS A 75 54.02 12.63 14.71
C LYS A 75 54.44 14.08 14.97
N THR A 76 54.92 14.77 13.94
CA THR A 76 55.29 16.20 14.00
C THR A 76 54.09 17.15 14.07
N GLN A 77 52.93 16.77 13.52
CA GLN A 77 51.68 17.55 13.63
C GLN A 77 51.00 17.46 15.00
N SER A 78 51.36 16.47 15.83
CA SER A 78 50.70 16.22 17.12
C SER A 78 51.24 17.03 18.31
N LYS A 79 52.36 17.76 18.14
CA LYS A 79 52.98 18.54 19.22
C LYS A 79 53.14 20.01 18.82
N GLY A 80 52.07 20.77 19.00
CA GLY A 80 52.12 22.23 18.94
C GLY A 80 50.75 22.86 18.83
N ASN A 81 50.17 23.26 19.98
CA ASN A 81 49.03 24.17 20.03
C ASN A 81 49.33 25.46 19.23
N LYS A 82 48.60 25.69 18.13
CA LYS A 82 48.16 27.02 17.65
C LYS A 82 47.24 26.90 16.41
N GLN A 83 46.01 27.40 16.56
CA GLN A 83 44.98 27.78 15.56
C GLN A 83 44.59 26.77 14.46
N SER A 84 43.30 26.44 14.44
CA SER A 84 42.61 25.69 13.39
C SER A 84 42.87 26.28 12.00
N LYS A 85 43.39 25.47 11.06
CA LYS A 85 43.26 25.77 9.63
C LYS A 85 41.80 25.58 9.23
N LYS A 86 41.15 26.66 8.82
CA LYS A 86 39.88 26.67 8.07
C LYS A 86 39.93 25.61 6.96
N LEU A 87 38.95 24.72 6.91
CA LEU A 87 38.56 24.06 5.67
C LEU A 87 38.13 25.18 4.71
N ASN A 88 38.84 25.36 3.59
CA ASN A 88 38.47 26.33 2.57
C ASN A 88 37.24 25.80 1.82
N LEU A 89 36.07 26.08 2.37
CA LEU A 89 34.80 25.98 1.67
C LEU A 89 34.71 27.16 0.69
N GLU A 90 34.55 26.88 -0.60
CA GLU A 90 34.42 27.91 -1.63
C GLU A 90 32.95 28.11 -2.01
N LYS A 91 32.57 29.36 -2.31
CA LYS A 91 31.23 29.70 -2.80
C LYS A 91 31.08 29.26 -4.25
N VAL A 92 29.91 28.72 -4.60
CA VAL A 92 29.57 28.33 -5.97
C VAL A 92 29.79 29.52 -6.94
N PRO A 93 30.50 29.34 -8.06
CA PRO A 93 30.68 30.38 -9.07
C PRO A 93 29.35 30.90 -9.61
N LYS A 94 29.20 32.23 -9.75
CA LYS A 94 27.94 32.90 -10.17
C LYS A 94 27.30 32.32 -11.43
N ARG A 95 28.09 31.84 -12.39
CA ARG A 95 27.59 31.25 -13.64
C ARG A 95 26.81 29.95 -13.44
N LEU A 96 27.11 29.18 -12.40
CA LEU A 96 26.41 27.93 -12.06
C LEU A 96 25.15 28.19 -11.23
N ILE A 97 25.03 29.35 -10.58
CA ILE A 97 23.86 29.73 -9.78
C ILE A 97 22.64 29.98 -10.68
N GLU A 98 22.83 30.68 -11.81
CA GLU A 98 21.77 30.92 -12.80
C GLU A 98 21.33 29.63 -13.52
N VAL A 99 22.25 28.70 -13.77
CA VAL A 99 21.96 27.44 -14.49
C VAL A 99 21.31 26.40 -13.60
N LEU A 100 21.62 26.39 -12.30
CA LEU A 100 21.09 25.41 -11.33
C LEU A 100 19.90 25.93 -10.52
N GLY A 101 19.45 27.18 -10.75
CA GLY A 101 18.29 27.77 -10.08
C GLY A 101 18.44 27.87 -8.55
N LEU A 102 19.65 28.15 -8.06
CA LEU A 102 19.93 28.22 -6.62
C LEU A 102 19.76 29.65 -6.09
N ASP A 103 19.06 29.83 -4.96
CA ASP A 103 19.01 31.11 -4.27
C ASP A 103 20.36 31.41 -3.61
N GLY A 104 20.89 32.61 -3.84
CA GLY A 104 22.30 32.98 -3.65
C GLY A 104 22.88 32.97 -2.21
N ASN A 105 22.26 32.27 -1.26
CA ASN A 105 22.79 32.12 0.10
C ASN A 105 23.12 30.65 0.45
N ASP A 106 24.43 30.42 0.56
CA ASP A 106 25.15 29.40 1.32
C ASP A 106 24.85 27.92 1.04
N VAL A 107 25.35 27.45 -0.11
CA VAL A 107 25.72 26.04 -0.30
C VAL A 107 27.24 25.97 -0.47
N PHE A 108 27.90 25.19 0.39
CA PHE A 108 29.35 24.99 0.39
C PHE A 108 29.69 23.56 -0.02
N TYR A 109 30.44 23.41 -1.11
CA TYR A 109 30.99 22.14 -1.59
C TYR A 109 32.50 22.06 -1.31
N SER A 110 33.07 20.86 -1.36
CA SER A 110 34.54 20.73 -1.36
C SER A 110 35.11 21.19 -2.72
N GLY A 111 36.29 21.82 -2.72
CA GLY A 111 36.92 22.33 -3.95
C GLY A 111 37.29 21.25 -4.98
N GLU A 112 37.31 19.98 -4.58
CA GLU A 112 37.51 18.83 -5.48
C GLU A 112 36.20 18.43 -6.20
N GLU A 113 35.07 18.45 -5.49
CA GLU A 113 33.75 18.16 -6.08
C GLU A 113 33.31 19.24 -7.08
N LEU A 114 33.60 20.52 -6.79
CA LEU A 114 33.32 21.63 -7.71
C LEU A 114 34.15 21.52 -9.00
N LYS A 115 35.41 21.10 -8.91
CA LYS A 115 36.26 20.87 -10.10
C LYS A 115 35.79 19.70 -10.94
N GLN A 116 35.35 18.61 -10.31
CA GLN A 116 34.85 17.46 -11.05
C GLN A 116 33.55 17.80 -11.76
N LEU A 117 32.61 18.45 -11.07
CA LEU A 117 31.34 18.89 -11.66
C LEU A 117 31.54 19.89 -12.80
N GLU A 118 32.51 20.81 -12.67
CA GLU A 118 32.85 21.77 -13.71
C GLU A 118 33.55 21.12 -14.92
N LEU A 119 34.38 20.09 -14.71
CA LEU A 119 34.96 19.28 -15.77
C LEU A 119 33.88 18.48 -16.52
N ASP A 120 32.99 17.81 -15.78
CA ASP A 120 31.90 17.02 -16.35
C ASP A 120 30.93 17.92 -17.14
N PHE A 121 30.67 19.14 -16.66
CA PHE A 121 29.80 20.11 -17.35
C PHE A 121 30.45 20.72 -18.61
N GLN A 122 31.77 20.97 -18.59
CA GLN A 122 32.51 21.38 -19.79
C GLN A 122 32.58 20.27 -20.83
N GLU A 123 32.72 19.01 -20.41
CA GLU A 123 32.68 17.84 -21.30
C GLU A 123 31.30 17.71 -21.96
N ILE A 124 30.22 17.90 -21.21
CA ILE A 124 28.85 17.91 -21.74
C ILE A 124 28.60 19.07 -22.72
N LEU A 125 29.09 20.27 -22.43
CA LEU A 125 28.97 21.42 -23.33
C LEU A 125 29.77 21.24 -24.63
N GLU A 126 30.98 20.69 -24.55
CA GLU A 126 31.78 20.31 -25.73
C GLU A 126 31.10 19.24 -26.60
N HIS A 127 30.25 18.40 -26.00
CA HIS A 127 29.46 17.40 -26.72
C HIS A 127 28.18 17.94 -27.37
N ILE A 128 27.66 19.08 -26.91
CA ILE A 128 26.39 19.67 -27.39
C ILE A 128 26.61 20.83 -28.38
N THR A 129 27.76 21.52 -28.34
CA THR A 129 28.00 22.77 -29.09
C THR A 129 29.02 22.67 -30.24
N ILE A 130 28.95 21.65 -31.09
CA ILE A 130 29.74 21.61 -32.35
C ILE A 130 28.80 21.77 -33.56
N PRO A 131 28.67 22.98 -34.15
CA PRO A 131 27.71 23.26 -35.22
C PRO A 131 28.04 22.66 -36.59
N ASN A 132 29.16 21.94 -36.73
CA ASN A 132 29.74 21.55 -38.04
C ASN A 132 30.12 20.05 -38.16
N GLU A 133 29.58 19.14 -37.35
CA GLU A 133 29.81 17.71 -37.60
C GLU A 133 28.86 17.14 -38.68
N VAL A 134 29.45 16.33 -39.57
CA VAL A 134 28.76 15.46 -40.53
C VAL A 134 27.72 14.59 -39.80
N SER A 135 26.51 14.47 -40.38
CA SER A 135 25.38 13.81 -39.71
C SER A 135 25.70 12.36 -39.29
N LEU A 136 25.09 11.87 -38.21
CA LEU A 136 25.29 10.49 -37.75
C LEU A 136 24.95 9.46 -38.84
N SER A 137 23.94 9.73 -39.66
CA SER A 137 23.61 8.93 -40.84
C SER A 137 24.76 8.85 -41.84
N ASP A 138 25.42 9.97 -42.12
CA ASP A 138 26.57 10.01 -43.03
C ASP A 138 27.78 9.29 -42.43
N LYS A 139 27.99 9.39 -41.12
CA LYS A 139 29.02 8.63 -40.40
C LYS A 139 28.75 7.11 -40.47
N ILE A 140 27.50 6.66 -40.36
CA ILE A 140 27.13 5.24 -40.50
C ILE A 140 27.33 4.75 -41.94
N ILE A 141 26.99 5.57 -42.94
CA ILE A 141 27.21 5.25 -44.37
C ILE A 141 28.71 5.11 -44.65
N LYS A 142 29.52 6.05 -44.17
CA LYS A 142 30.99 6.03 -44.28
C LYS A 142 31.59 4.79 -43.62
N MET A 143 31.18 4.47 -42.38
CA MET A 143 31.63 3.27 -41.66
C MET A 143 31.26 1.99 -42.42
N SER A 144 30.01 1.88 -42.88
CA SER A 144 29.53 0.69 -43.61
C SER A 144 30.31 0.47 -44.90
N ASN A 145 30.63 1.53 -45.63
CA ASN A 145 31.45 1.46 -46.85
C ASN A 145 32.89 1.00 -46.57
N ILE A 146 33.50 1.48 -45.48
CA ILE A 146 34.85 1.06 -45.06
C ILE A 146 34.86 -0.42 -44.68
N LEU A 147 33.85 -0.87 -43.91
CA LEU A 147 33.73 -2.27 -43.51
C LEU A 147 33.48 -3.18 -44.71
N TYR A 148 32.62 -2.76 -45.64
CA TYR A 148 32.37 -3.48 -46.88
C TYR A 148 33.63 -3.59 -47.74
N HIS A 149 34.40 -2.51 -47.89
CA HIS A 149 35.66 -2.52 -48.63
C HIS A 149 36.70 -3.44 -47.98
N ASN A 150 36.84 -3.41 -46.65
CA ASN A 150 37.80 -4.26 -45.94
C ASN A 150 37.43 -5.74 -46.02
N GLN A 151 36.15 -6.09 -45.90
CA GLN A 151 35.69 -7.47 -45.93
C GLN A 151 35.60 -8.06 -47.34
N HIS A 152 35.10 -7.30 -48.32
CA HIS A 152 34.78 -7.85 -49.65
C HIS A 152 35.77 -7.46 -50.75
N LYS A 153 36.49 -6.34 -50.64
CA LYS A 153 37.53 -5.97 -51.63
C LYS A 153 38.94 -6.33 -51.18
N LEU A 154 39.24 -6.26 -49.88
CA LEU A 154 40.55 -6.59 -49.33
C LEU A 154 40.64 -7.99 -48.70
N ASN A 155 39.53 -8.74 -48.67
CA ASN A 155 39.43 -10.08 -48.08
C ASN A 155 39.97 -10.20 -46.62
N GLN A 156 39.88 -9.10 -45.86
CA GLN A 156 40.33 -9.08 -44.47
C GLN A 156 39.27 -9.69 -43.56
N LYS A 157 39.71 -10.45 -42.55
CA LYS A 157 38.80 -11.02 -41.53
C LYS A 157 38.21 -9.89 -40.67
N PRO A 158 36.97 -10.03 -40.17
CA PRO A 158 36.36 -9.03 -39.29
C PRO A 158 37.21 -8.82 -38.04
N ILE A 159 37.42 -7.55 -37.67
CA ILE A 159 38.17 -7.15 -36.48
C ILE A 159 37.18 -7.07 -35.32
N TYR A 160 37.41 -7.90 -34.29
CA TYR A 160 36.54 -7.98 -33.10
C TYR A 160 37.15 -7.29 -31.86
N GLU A 161 38.44 -6.92 -31.90
CA GLU A 161 39.09 -6.23 -30.79
C GLU A 161 38.72 -4.73 -30.83
N PRO A 162 38.08 -4.18 -29.79
CA PRO A 162 37.51 -2.83 -29.77
C PRO A 162 38.49 -1.71 -30.12
N THR A 163 39.70 -1.80 -29.58
CA THR A 163 40.73 -0.77 -29.72
C THR A 163 41.24 -0.73 -31.15
N THR A 164 41.46 -1.91 -31.73
CA THR A 164 41.89 -2.11 -33.11
C THR A 164 40.80 -1.71 -34.10
N PHE A 165 39.53 -2.00 -33.80
CA PHE A 165 38.39 -1.59 -34.61
C PHE A 165 38.21 -0.07 -34.64
N LYS A 166 38.34 0.58 -33.47
CA LYS A 166 38.32 2.05 -33.37
C LYS A 166 39.46 2.69 -34.17
N ILE A 167 40.69 2.23 -33.98
CA ILE A 167 41.86 2.75 -34.69
C ILE A 167 41.69 2.60 -36.21
N MET A 168 41.16 1.48 -36.69
CA MET A 168 40.91 1.25 -38.12
C MET A 168 39.92 2.26 -38.70
N LEU A 169 38.79 2.51 -38.02
CA LEU A 169 37.77 3.45 -38.51
C LEU A 169 38.25 4.90 -38.46
N GLU A 170 38.92 5.29 -37.37
CA GLU A 170 39.44 6.66 -37.19
C GLU A 170 40.61 6.98 -38.12
N ALA A 171 41.37 5.96 -38.54
CA ALA A 171 42.41 6.10 -39.56
C ALA A 171 41.83 6.16 -40.98
N ALA A 172 40.72 5.47 -41.25
CA ALA A 172 40.08 5.43 -42.56
C ALA A 172 39.27 6.70 -42.87
N ASP A 173 38.60 7.28 -41.87
CA ASP A 173 37.92 8.56 -42.01
C ASP A 173 37.91 9.32 -40.67
N LYS A 174 38.45 10.54 -40.67
CA LYS A 174 38.52 11.39 -39.47
C LYS A 174 37.14 11.80 -38.95
N ASP A 175 36.11 11.77 -39.79
CA ASP A 175 34.72 12.05 -39.40
C ASP A 175 34.11 10.91 -38.56
N LEU A 176 34.74 9.73 -38.51
CA LEU A 176 34.31 8.59 -37.69
C LEU A 176 34.89 8.59 -36.27
N LYS A 177 35.67 9.63 -35.94
CA LYS A 177 36.23 9.82 -34.61
C LYS A 177 35.11 9.88 -33.57
N LYS A 178 35.29 9.16 -32.45
CA LYS A 178 34.32 9.03 -31.35
C LYS A 178 33.03 8.21 -31.64
N LEU A 179 32.76 7.78 -32.88
CA LEU A 179 31.57 6.97 -33.22
C LEU A 179 31.56 5.62 -32.47
N VAL A 180 32.71 4.94 -32.42
CA VAL A 180 32.85 3.66 -31.74
C VAL A 180 32.64 3.79 -30.22
N SER A 181 33.13 4.87 -29.62
CA SER A 181 32.91 5.18 -28.20
C SER A 181 31.43 5.45 -27.89
N LEU A 182 30.71 6.12 -28.79
CA LEU A 182 29.26 6.29 -28.70
C LEU A 182 28.52 4.95 -28.82
N CYS A 183 28.91 4.07 -29.75
CA CYS A 183 28.32 2.74 -29.88
C CYS A 183 28.56 1.86 -28.63
N TYR A 184 29.72 1.95 -27.98
CA TYR A 184 30.00 1.23 -26.74
C TYR A 184 29.22 1.79 -25.55
N PHE A 185 29.08 3.11 -25.46
CA PHE A 185 28.21 3.76 -24.48
C PHE A 185 26.76 3.25 -24.63
N LEU A 186 26.25 3.19 -25.86
CA LEU A 186 24.92 2.66 -26.17
C LEU A 186 24.78 1.15 -25.90
N ALA A 187 25.83 0.35 -26.14
CA ALA A 187 25.84 -1.07 -25.82
C ALA A 187 25.86 -1.33 -24.31
N SER A 188 26.47 -0.43 -23.51
CA SER A 188 26.45 -0.52 -22.04
C SER A 188 25.06 -0.24 -21.44
N ILE A 189 24.21 0.52 -22.15
CA ILE A 189 22.82 0.83 -21.79
C ILE A 189 21.87 -0.35 -22.11
N ASN A 190 22.36 -1.41 -22.78
CA ASN A 190 21.53 -2.40 -23.49
C ASN A 190 21.08 -3.63 -22.66
N ASN A 191 21.00 -3.55 -21.33
CA ASN A 191 20.46 -4.63 -20.49
C ASN A 191 19.19 -4.18 -19.74
N LYS A 192 18.04 -4.78 -20.09
CA LYS A 192 16.71 -4.74 -19.43
C LYS A 192 15.95 -3.40 -19.32
N TYR A 193 16.59 -2.23 -19.45
CA TYR A 193 15.98 -0.92 -19.12
C TYR A 193 15.51 -0.05 -20.30
N ILE A 194 15.55 -0.54 -21.55
CA ILE A 194 15.41 0.30 -22.76
C ILE A 194 14.06 1.02 -22.85
N ASN A 195 12.94 0.40 -22.46
CA ASN A 195 11.64 1.06 -22.52
C ASN A 195 11.43 2.07 -21.37
N SER A 196 12.00 1.80 -20.19
CA SER A 196 11.97 2.74 -19.05
C SER A 196 12.79 3.98 -19.39
N ILE A 197 14.05 3.80 -19.81
CA ILE A 197 14.97 4.91 -20.08
C ILE A 197 14.47 5.80 -21.22
N LYS A 198 13.90 5.23 -22.31
CA LYS A 198 13.30 6.05 -23.39
C LYS A 198 12.09 6.85 -22.91
N ALA A 199 11.34 6.30 -21.95
CA ALA A 199 10.23 6.97 -21.32
C ALA A 199 10.68 8.06 -20.33
N ASP A 200 11.76 7.81 -19.60
CA ASP A 200 12.38 8.76 -18.66
C ASP A 200 13.05 9.91 -19.40
N ILE A 201 13.71 9.64 -20.53
CA ILE A 201 14.27 10.66 -21.44
C ILE A 201 13.13 11.48 -22.06
N GLY A 202 12.06 10.84 -22.54
CA GLY A 202 10.88 11.55 -23.05
C GLY A 202 10.25 12.46 -22.00
N SER A 203 10.11 11.97 -20.76
CA SER A 203 9.58 12.74 -19.62
C SER A 203 10.52 13.89 -19.22
N TYR A 204 11.83 13.66 -19.20
CA TYR A 204 12.83 14.67 -18.84
C TYR A 204 12.89 15.82 -19.86
N LEU A 205 12.86 15.48 -21.16
CA LEU A 205 12.81 16.47 -22.24
C LEU A 205 11.54 17.32 -22.16
N GLN A 206 10.41 16.69 -21.81
CA GLN A 206 9.14 17.38 -21.61
C GLN A 206 9.17 18.32 -20.40
N THR A 207 9.78 17.92 -19.28
CA THR A 207 9.94 18.79 -18.09
C THR A 207 11.01 19.87 -18.26
N SER A 208 11.78 19.83 -19.35
CA SER A 208 12.83 20.80 -19.68
C SER A 208 12.42 21.74 -20.82
N ASP A 209 11.11 21.89 -21.08
CA ASP A 209 10.52 22.72 -22.15
C ASP A 209 11.03 22.44 -23.57
N ALA A 210 11.47 21.20 -23.86
CA ALA A 210 11.88 20.84 -25.22
C ALA A 210 10.68 20.86 -26.18
N SER A 211 10.88 21.40 -27.40
CA SER A 211 9.80 21.53 -28.38
C SER A 211 9.22 20.16 -28.78
N SER A 212 7.92 20.12 -29.09
CA SER A 212 7.22 18.92 -29.61
C SER A 212 7.96 18.27 -30.78
N SER A 213 8.43 19.09 -31.72
CA SER A 213 9.23 18.64 -32.86
C SER A 213 10.55 17.97 -32.45
N SER A 214 11.20 18.44 -31.39
CA SER A 214 12.47 17.89 -30.90
C SER A 214 12.26 16.53 -30.22
N ILE A 215 11.21 16.39 -29.41
CA ILE A 215 10.86 15.13 -28.73
C ILE A 215 10.44 14.07 -29.76
N ASP A 216 9.61 14.43 -30.74
CA ASP A 216 9.17 13.48 -31.77
C ASP A 216 10.29 13.12 -32.76
N THR A 217 11.24 14.03 -33.01
CA THR A 217 12.46 13.73 -33.77
C THR A 217 13.32 12.72 -33.02
N LEU A 218 13.57 12.93 -31.73
CA LEU A 218 14.31 11.98 -30.88
C LEU A 218 13.61 10.63 -30.76
N ALA A 219 12.28 10.62 -30.75
CA ALA A 219 11.48 9.40 -30.75
C ALA A 219 11.55 8.63 -32.06
N ASN A 220 11.49 9.33 -33.20
CA ASN A 220 11.60 8.73 -34.53
C ASN A 220 13.01 8.18 -34.81
N ILE A 221 14.04 8.73 -34.15
CA ILE A 221 15.42 8.23 -34.18
C ILE A 221 15.63 7.11 -33.12
N GLY A 222 14.62 6.85 -32.27
CA GLY A 222 14.60 5.74 -31.32
C GLY A 222 15.27 6.03 -29.97
N PHE A 223 15.56 7.30 -29.64
CA PHE A 223 16.21 7.75 -28.41
C PHE A 223 15.24 8.12 -27.28
N SER A 224 14.01 8.48 -27.60
CA SER A 224 12.91 8.69 -26.65
C SER A 224 11.66 7.94 -27.13
N ILE A 225 10.58 8.00 -26.35
CA ILE A 225 9.24 7.67 -26.85
C ILE A 225 8.60 8.93 -27.47
N ARG A 226 7.66 8.75 -28.41
CA ARG A 226 6.93 9.87 -29.03
C ARG A 226 6.22 10.65 -27.93
N ARG A 227 6.06 11.97 -28.13
CA ARG A 227 5.41 12.84 -27.14
C ARG A 227 3.99 12.34 -26.80
N MET A 228 3.24 11.89 -27.82
CA MET A 228 1.93 11.25 -27.64
C MET A 228 1.95 9.99 -26.75
N THR A 229 3.08 9.29 -26.63
CA THR A 229 3.24 8.09 -25.80
C THR A 229 3.66 8.45 -24.36
N VAL A 230 4.25 9.63 -24.13
CA VAL A 230 4.47 10.19 -22.78
C VAL A 230 3.16 10.73 -22.20
N ASP A 231 2.36 11.41 -23.04
CA ASP A 231 1.09 12.07 -22.68
C ASP A 231 -0.09 11.08 -22.48
N GLN A 232 0.12 9.76 -22.59
CA GLN A 232 -0.91 8.70 -22.51
C GLN A 232 -0.77 7.77 -21.30
N LYS A 233 -0.07 8.18 -20.24
CA LYS A 233 0.10 7.38 -19.02
C LYS A 233 -0.96 7.73 -17.98
N ILE A 234 -1.36 6.75 -17.17
CA ILE A 234 -2.25 7.01 -16.04
C ILE A 234 -1.54 7.83 -14.95
N PHE A 235 -2.26 8.80 -14.40
CA PHE A 235 -1.91 9.49 -13.17
C PHE A 235 -2.94 9.19 -12.08
N ILE A 236 -2.47 9.07 -10.84
CA ILE A 236 -3.29 8.88 -9.64
C ILE A 236 -2.88 9.94 -8.63
N LEU A 237 -3.86 10.66 -8.11
CA LEU A 237 -3.64 11.74 -7.16
C LEU A 237 -3.96 11.26 -5.75
N ASN A 238 -3.05 11.55 -4.81
CA ASN A 238 -3.35 11.57 -3.39
C ASN A 238 -3.27 13.03 -2.92
N ILE A 239 -4.34 13.50 -2.30
CA ILE A 239 -4.40 14.81 -1.64
C ILE A 239 -4.87 14.59 -0.21
N ASP A 240 -4.00 14.94 0.75
CA ASP A 240 -4.24 14.60 2.14
C ASP A 240 -3.63 15.60 3.11
N ASP A 241 -4.18 15.67 4.31
CA ASP A 241 -3.70 16.57 5.35
C ASP A 241 -2.58 15.95 6.19
N TYR A 242 -1.58 16.77 6.49
CA TYR A 242 -0.49 16.42 7.40
C TYR A 242 -0.53 17.35 8.60
N HIS A 243 -0.41 16.77 9.79
CA HIS A 243 -0.33 17.52 11.04
C HIS A 243 0.99 17.20 11.72
N ASN A 244 1.71 18.24 12.18
CA ASN A 244 2.99 18.06 12.88
C ASN A 244 2.78 17.64 14.36
N ILE A 245 2.19 16.47 14.60
CA ILE A 245 1.91 16.00 15.95
C ILE A 245 3.15 15.27 16.50
N HIS A 246 4.08 16.02 17.08
CA HIS A 246 5.23 15.46 17.79
C HIS A 246 5.05 15.38 19.31
N ARG A 247 3.91 15.83 19.88
CA ARG A 247 3.73 15.95 21.34
C ARG A 247 3.07 14.75 22.03
N HIS A 248 3.75 14.25 23.07
CA HIS A 248 3.12 13.59 24.21
C HIS A 248 2.39 14.65 25.07
N ASN A 249 1.06 14.66 25.06
CA ASN A 249 0.28 15.56 25.91
C ASN A 249 0.35 15.13 27.39
N LYS A 250 1.29 15.71 28.16
CA LYS A 250 1.20 15.74 29.63
C LYS A 250 0.30 16.93 30.02
N PRO A 251 -0.85 16.72 30.68
CA PRO A 251 -1.61 17.81 31.25
C PRO A 251 -0.95 18.20 32.58
N THR A 252 0.09 19.02 32.54
CA THR A 252 0.51 19.78 33.73
C THR A 252 -0.24 21.10 33.74
N LEU A 253 -0.77 21.45 34.91
CA LEU A 253 -1.78 22.46 35.16
C LEU A 253 -1.32 23.92 34.95
N LEU A 254 -0.27 24.15 34.16
CA LEU A 254 0.36 25.45 34.00
C LEU A 254 1.04 25.54 32.62
N GLU A 255 0.30 25.86 31.56
CA GLU A 255 0.81 26.48 30.31
C GLU A 255 -0.32 26.68 29.29
N THR A 256 -1.16 27.70 29.53
CA THR A 256 -2.05 28.32 28.55
C THR A 256 -1.27 29.30 27.66
N LEU A 257 -0.35 28.79 26.84
CA LEU A 257 0.31 29.55 25.76
C LEU A 257 0.45 28.69 24.49
N THR A 258 -0.30 29.08 23.46
CA THR A 258 -0.26 28.65 22.05
C THR A 258 1.07 28.04 21.58
N HIS A 259 1.07 26.75 21.24
CA HIS A 259 2.09 26.16 20.37
C HIS A 259 1.37 25.65 19.12
N ASN A 260 1.64 26.28 17.98
CA ASN A 260 0.85 26.13 16.75
C ASN A 260 1.03 24.73 16.15
N ILE A 261 -0.04 23.94 16.14
CA ILE A 261 -0.15 22.80 15.22
C ILE A 261 -0.21 23.38 13.81
N PHE A 262 0.77 23.02 12.99
CA PHE A 262 0.79 23.38 11.58
C PHE A 262 -0.02 22.34 10.79
N HIS A 263 -0.97 22.84 10.00
CA HIS A 263 -1.75 22.04 9.06
C HIS A 263 -1.11 22.21 7.68
N PHE A 264 -0.70 21.10 7.08
CA PHE A 264 -0.17 21.06 5.74
C PHE A 264 -1.05 20.21 4.84
N VAL A 265 -0.94 20.44 3.53
CA VAL A 265 -1.55 19.62 2.50
C VAL A 265 -0.45 19.02 1.64
N SER A 266 -0.51 17.70 1.48
CA SER A 266 0.34 16.97 0.55
C SER A 266 -0.40 16.75 -0.75
N ILE A 267 0.17 17.17 -1.87
CA ILE A 267 -0.35 16.89 -3.21
C ILE A 267 0.66 15.97 -3.90
N LEU A 268 0.34 14.67 -3.94
CA LEU A 268 1.24 13.64 -4.45
C LEU A 268 0.64 13.00 -5.70
N LEU A 269 1.41 12.98 -6.79
CA LEU A 269 1.02 12.38 -8.05
C LEU A 269 1.78 11.08 -8.27
N ASN A 270 1.07 9.99 -8.47
CA ASN A 270 1.65 8.70 -8.84
C ASN A 270 1.40 8.42 -10.31
N SER A 271 2.40 7.89 -11.00
CA SER A 271 2.28 7.49 -12.40
C SER A 271 2.65 6.03 -12.59
N ASN A 272 2.07 5.37 -13.57
CA ASN A 272 2.48 4.02 -13.96
C ASN A 272 2.71 3.96 -15.46
N SER A 273 3.97 3.76 -15.87
CA SER A 273 4.37 3.76 -17.28
C SER A 273 3.75 2.63 -18.10
N ASN A 274 3.24 1.59 -17.45
CA ASN A 274 2.71 0.39 -18.11
C ASN A 274 1.19 0.45 -18.29
N ILE A 275 0.51 1.49 -17.81
CA ILE A 275 -0.94 1.61 -17.81
C ILE A 275 -1.33 2.87 -18.57
N ALA A 276 -2.22 2.70 -19.56
CA ALA A 276 -2.73 3.80 -20.37
C ALA A 276 -3.61 4.76 -19.56
N ALA A 277 -3.60 6.03 -19.94
CA ALA A 277 -4.46 7.07 -19.41
C ALA A 277 -5.94 6.71 -19.59
N ILE A 278 -6.76 7.09 -18.62
CA ILE A 278 -8.20 6.84 -18.64
C ILE A 278 -8.86 7.96 -19.45
N PRO A 279 -9.55 7.68 -20.56
CA PRO A 279 -10.26 8.72 -21.31
C PRO A 279 -11.38 9.33 -20.45
N TYR A 280 -11.55 10.65 -20.55
CA TYR A 280 -12.67 11.38 -19.96
C TYR A 280 -14.00 11.00 -20.62
N CYS A 281 -13.97 10.74 -21.92
CA CYS A 281 -15.11 10.30 -22.70
C CYS A 281 -14.71 9.12 -23.60
N SER A 282 -15.50 8.05 -23.58
CA SER A 282 -15.31 6.88 -24.44
C SER A 282 -16.65 6.49 -25.05
N ASN A 283 -16.72 6.36 -26.39
CA ASN A 283 -17.96 6.05 -27.11
C ASN A 283 -19.14 6.98 -26.75
N ASN A 284 -18.88 8.28 -26.60
CA ASN A 284 -19.85 9.31 -26.14
C ASN A 284 -20.38 9.09 -24.71
N ILE A 285 -19.76 8.22 -23.92
CA ILE A 285 -20.04 8.03 -22.50
C ILE A 285 -18.98 8.79 -21.70
N LEU A 286 -19.43 9.74 -20.88
CA LEU A 286 -18.60 10.49 -19.94
C LEU A 286 -18.19 9.62 -18.75
N ILE A 287 -17.08 9.95 -18.11
CA ILE A 287 -16.67 9.29 -16.85
C ILE A 287 -17.68 9.52 -15.73
N HIS A 288 -18.27 10.71 -15.66
CA HIS A 288 -19.25 11.07 -14.62
C HIS A 288 -20.66 10.63 -15.01
N ASN A 289 -21.33 9.92 -14.11
CA ASN A 289 -22.74 9.58 -14.30
C ASN A 289 -23.59 10.86 -14.30
N PRO A 290 -24.37 11.15 -15.37
CA PRO A 290 -25.20 12.36 -15.43
C PRO A 290 -26.31 12.39 -14.37
N LYS A 291 -26.64 11.26 -13.75
CA LYS A 291 -27.57 11.18 -12.61
C LYS A 291 -26.88 11.41 -11.26
N GLY A 292 -25.57 11.66 -11.23
CA GLY A 292 -24.76 11.64 -10.02
C GLY A 292 -24.70 10.24 -9.43
N ILE A 293 -25.12 10.10 -8.16
CA ILE A 293 -25.09 8.82 -7.45
C ILE A 293 -26.44 8.09 -7.67
N ASP A 294 -26.44 7.06 -8.52
CA ASP A 294 -27.66 6.37 -8.95
C ASP A 294 -28.04 5.23 -7.99
N PHE A 295 -28.87 5.55 -6.99
CA PHE A 295 -29.37 4.55 -6.03
C PHE A 295 -30.17 3.42 -6.69
N LYS A 296 -30.84 3.67 -7.84
CA LYS A 296 -31.62 2.63 -8.53
C LYS A 296 -30.69 1.60 -9.15
N LEU A 297 -29.57 2.06 -9.72
CA LEU A 297 -28.55 1.18 -10.28
C LEU A 297 -27.93 0.31 -9.19
N ILE A 298 -27.65 0.86 -8.01
CA ILE A 298 -27.12 0.08 -6.87
C ILE A 298 -28.13 -0.96 -6.40
N ILE A 299 -29.38 -0.56 -6.14
CA ILE A 299 -30.44 -1.48 -5.66
C ILE A 299 -30.64 -2.64 -6.65
N LYS A 300 -30.68 -2.35 -7.95
CA LYS A 300 -30.78 -3.39 -8.98
C LYS A 300 -29.61 -4.36 -8.92
N ASN A 301 -28.37 -3.88 -8.81
CA ASN A 301 -27.21 -4.76 -8.70
C ASN A 301 -27.23 -5.60 -7.41
N PHE A 302 -27.71 -5.03 -6.29
CA PHE A 302 -27.92 -5.79 -5.05
C PHE A 302 -28.87 -6.96 -5.28
N GLU A 303 -30.03 -6.70 -5.89
CA GLU A 303 -31.04 -7.71 -6.19
C GLU A 303 -30.53 -8.81 -7.13
N ASP A 304 -29.91 -8.39 -8.24
CA ASP A 304 -29.49 -9.28 -9.33
C ASP A 304 -28.26 -10.13 -8.97
N PHE A 305 -27.32 -9.61 -8.16
CA PHE A 305 -26.00 -10.22 -7.99
C PHE A 305 -25.55 -10.45 -6.54
N PHE A 306 -25.84 -9.53 -5.61
CA PHE A 306 -25.19 -9.54 -4.29
C PHE A 306 -26.04 -10.12 -3.16
N MET A 307 -27.37 -10.09 -3.23
CA MET A 307 -28.22 -10.54 -2.11
C MET A 307 -28.01 -12.02 -1.76
N LYS A 308 -27.90 -12.88 -2.77
CA LYS A 308 -27.54 -14.30 -2.60
C LYS A 308 -26.17 -14.47 -1.95
N GLN A 309 -25.20 -13.63 -2.32
CA GLN A 309 -23.86 -13.70 -1.76
C GLN A 309 -23.88 -13.31 -0.29
N ILE A 310 -24.47 -12.15 0.05
CA ILE A 310 -24.59 -11.62 1.42
C ILE A 310 -25.34 -12.57 2.35
N GLY A 311 -26.19 -13.46 1.83
CA GLY A 311 -26.85 -14.51 2.63
C GLY A 311 -25.89 -15.56 3.21
N LYS A 312 -24.70 -15.73 2.62
CA LYS A 312 -23.63 -16.64 3.10
C LYS A 312 -22.58 -15.89 3.90
N SER A 313 -21.89 -16.60 4.79
CA SER A 313 -20.77 -16.02 5.52
C SER A 313 -19.62 -15.66 4.57
N TYR A 314 -18.85 -14.64 4.92
CA TYR A 314 -17.69 -14.26 4.12
C TYR A 314 -16.63 -15.38 4.09
N TYR A 315 -16.47 -16.14 5.19
CA TYR A 315 -15.62 -17.33 5.21
C TYR A 315 -15.98 -18.31 4.08
N GLU A 316 -17.26 -18.68 3.96
CA GLU A 316 -17.71 -19.61 2.91
C GLU A 316 -17.47 -19.09 1.50
N GLN A 317 -17.62 -17.77 1.27
CA GLN A 317 -17.34 -17.18 -0.03
C GLN A 317 -15.85 -17.14 -0.34
N ASN A 318 -15.04 -16.77 0.64
CA ASN A 318 -13.60 -16.72 0.51
C ASN A 318 -13.01 -18.10 0.17
N GLU A 319 -13.52 -19.17 0.79
CA GLU A 319 -13.14 -20.55 0.45
C GLU A 319 -13.36 -20.89 -1.03
N LEU A 320 -14.42 -20.35 -1.67
CA LEU A 320 -14.66 -20.54 -3.12
C LEU A 320 -13.63 -19.79 -3.99
N TRP A 321 -13.00 -18.76 -3.45
CA TRP A 321 -12.06 -17.90 -4.16
C TRP A 321 -10.61 -18.16 -3.84
N LYS A 322 -10.30 -19.07 -2.92
CA LYS A 322 -8.92 -19.45 -2.56
C LYS A 322 -8.02 -19.72 -3.76
N GLN A 323 -8.57 -20.30 -4.84
CA GLN A 323 -7.81 -20.54 -6.07
C GLN A 323 -7.39 -19.28 -6.84
N PHE A 324 -8.03 -18.14 -6.58
CA PHE A 324 -7.77 -16.83 -7.19
C PHE A 324 -7.02 -15.87 -6.25
N LEU A 325 -6.86 -16.25 -4.98
CA LEU A 325 -6.18 -15.45 -3.97
C LEU A 325 -4.69 -15.84 -3.89
N ILE A 326 -3.89 -14.93 -3.31
CA ILE A 326 -2.47 -15.18 -3.08
C ILE A 326 -2.34 -16.36 -2.11
N GLU A 327 -1.30 -17.19 -2.30
CA GLU A 327 -1.02 -18.34 -1.45
C GLU A 327 -0.98 -17.92 0.05
N ASP A 328 -1.63 -18.71 0.91
CA ASP A 328 -1.71 -18.53 2.37
C ASP A 328 -0.35 -18.87 3.00
N SER A 329 0.66 -18.05 2.68
CA SER A 329 2.02 -18.17 3.19
C SER A 329 2.21 -17.35 4.47
N TYR A 330 3.17 -17.78 5.28
CA TYR A 330 3.56 -17.06 6.49
C TYR A 330 4.01 -15.62 6.17
N GLU A 331 4.76 -15.45 5.08
CA GLU A 331 5.25 -14.16 4.63
C GLU A 331 4.09 -13.21 4.31
N ASN A 332 3.10 -13.66 3.53
CA ASN A 332 1.93 -12.86 3.18
C ASN A 332 1.10 -12.51 4.42
N ARG A 333 0.98 -13.43 5.37
CA ARG A 333 0.29 -13.17 6.64
C ARG A 333 1.00 -12.10 7.47
N VAL A 334 2.33 -12.16 7.57
CA VAL A 334 3.12 -11.12 8.26
C VAL A 334 2.97 -9.76 7.54
N GLU A 335 2.93 -9.74 6.21
CA GLU A 335 2.67 -8.52 5.45
C GLU A 335 1.28 -7.93 5.71
N ASN A 336 0.26 -8.76 5.84
CA ASN A 336 -1.12 -8.32 6.16
C ASN A 336 -1.21 -7.75 7.58
N LEU A 337 -0.48 -8.31 8.55
CA LEU A 337 -0.38 -7.76 9.90
C LEU A 337 0.23 -6.34 9.88
N ASN A 338 1.17 -6.11 8.97
CA ASN A 338 1.91 -4.85 8.80
C ASN A 338 1.34 -3.95 7.70
N VAL A 339 0.11 -4.19 7.21
CA VAL A 339 -0.46 -3.43 6.08
C VAL A 339 -0.68 -1.94 6.40
N HIS A 340 -0.85 -1.61 7.68
CA HIS A 340 -0.95 -0.24 8.20
C HIS A 340 0.30 0.17 8.98
N ASP A 341 1.41 -0.55 8.78
CA ASP A 341 2.72 -0.13 9.28
C ASP A 341 3.44 0.64 8.17
N TYR A 342 3.51 1.96 8.36
CA TYR A 342 4.12 2.90 7.42
C TYR A 342 5.58 3.19 7.76
N ASP A 343 6.23 2.38 8.60
CA ASP A 343 7.65 2.51 8.89
C ASP A 343 8.48 2.35 7.61
N GLY A 344 9.27 3.37 7.30
CA GLY A 344 10.15 3.38 6.13
C GLY A 344 11.17 2.23 6.09
N ARG A 345 11.38 1.54 7.22
CA ARG A 345 12.23 0.34 7.31
C ARG A 345 11.61 -0.92 6.72
N ILE A 346 10.30 -0.94 6.47
CA ILE A 346 9.54 -2.11 5.96
C ILE A 346 9.42 -2.07 4.41
N GLN A 347 9.89 -0.99 3.78
CA GLN A 347 9.72 -0.65 2.36
C GLN A 347 10.22 -1.70 1.35
N ASN A 348 11.11 -2.61 1.75
CA ASN A 348 11.89 -3.43 0.81
C ASN A 348 11.18 -4.65 0.21
N HIS A 349 9.88 -4.87 0.48
CA HIS A 349 9.22 -6.12 0.08
C HIS A 349 8.27 -6.00 -1.12
N GLN A 350 7.79 -4.80 -1.51
CA GLN A 350 6.83 -4.67 -2.63
C GLN A 350 6.94 -3.34 -3.43
N GLU A 351 6.99 -3.42 -4.76
CA GLU A 351 7.01 -2.27 -5.69
C GLU A 351 5.83 -1.30 -5.49
N LEU A 352 4.66 -1.80 -5.08
CA LEU A 352 3.42 -1.01 -4.87
C LEU A 352 3.42 -0.16 -3.58
N ARG A 353 4.39 -0.37 -2.69
CA ARG A 353 4.58 0.43 -1.46
C ARG A 353 5.72 1.46 -1.59
N SER A 354 6.43 1.43 -2.72
CA SER A 354 7.56 2.30 -3.01
C SER A 354 7.12 3.69 -3.47
N LEU A 355 7.85 4.73 -3.06
CA LEU A 355 7.65 6.10 -3.54
C LEU A 355 8.35 6.38 -4.88
N ASN A 356 8.97 5.38 -5.52
CA ASN A 356 9.77 5.58 -6.74
C ASN A 356 8.97 6.18 -7.90
N ASN A 357 7.69 5.82 -7.99
CA ASN A 357 6.77 6.26 -9.05
C ASN A 357 5.91 7.46 -8.65
N SER A 358 6.13 7.99 -7.44
CA SER A 358 5.42 9.17 -6.94
C SER A 358 6.17 10.45 -7.33
N LYS A 359 5.49 11.59 -7.29
CA LYS A 359 6.08 12.91 -7.40
C LYS A 359 5.29 13.89 -6.55
N LEU A 360 5.99 14.59 -5.67
CA LEU A 360 5.40 15.69 -4.92
C LEU A 360 5.14 16.86 -5.86
N VAL A 361 3.86 17.21 -6.04
CA VAL A 361 3.45 18.42 -6.75
C VAL A 361 3.72 19.62 -5.86
N ASP A 362 3.18 19.59 -4.65
CA ASP A 362 3.50 20.58 -3.62
C ASP A 362 3.22 20.05 -2.21
N PHE A 363 3.85 20.68 -1.22
CA PHE A 363 3.58 20.49 0.19
C PHE A 363 3.40 21.86 0.83
N ILE A 364 2.14 22.23 1.09
CA ILE A 364 1.76 23.61 1.40
C ILE A 364 1.20 23.71 2.81
N LEU A 365 1.42 24.85 3.46
CA LEU A 365 0.79 25.17 4.75
C LEU A 365 -0.66 25.63 4.48
N HIS A 366 -1.59 24.69 4.50
CA HIS A 366 -3.01 24.91 4.21
C HIS A 366 -3.89 23.88 4.94
N SER A 367 -5.18 24.14 5.08
CA SER A 367 -6.17 23.16 5.58
C SER A 367 -6.90 22.44 4.45
N LEU A 368 -7.54 21.31 4.75
CA LEU A 368 -8.50 20.62 3.86
C LEU A 368 -9.89 20.51 4.51
N TYR A 369 -10.38 21.61 5.09
CA TYR A 369 -11.62 21.57 5.85
C TYR A 369 -12.86 21.73 4.96
N SER A 370 -12.78 22.54 3.92
CA SER A 370 -13.92 22.92 3.09
C SER A 370 -13.75 22.50 1.63
N THR A 371 -14.85 22.51 0.88
CA THR A 371 -14.79 22.29 -0.57
C THR A 371 -13.95 23.35 -1.29
N LYS A 372 -13.91 24.59 -0.77
CA LYS A 372 -13.05 25.66 -1.32
C LYS A 372 -11.58 25.36 -1.10
N ASP A 373 -11.21 24.90 0.10
CA ASP A 373 -9.83 24.52 0.41
C ASP A 373 -9.31 23.46 -0.57
N TYR A 374 -10.14 22.45 -0.88
CA TYR A 374 -9.79 21.45 -1.90
C TYR A 374 -9.66 22.05 -3.30
N ILE A 375 -10.55 22.95 -3.71
CA ILE A 375 -10.47 23.62 -5.02
C ILE A 375 -9.17 24.43 -5.12
N GLU A 376 -8.84 25.22 -4.10
CA GLU A 376 -7.62 26.03 -4.06
C GLU A 376 -6.35 25.17 -4.14
N CYS A 377 -6.33 24.03 -3.45
CA CYS A 377 -5.22 23.08 -3.54
C CYS A 377 -5.16 22.41 -4.93
N LEU A 378 -6.31 22.05 -5.51
CA LEU A 378 -6.38 21.41 -6.83
C LEU A 378 -6.04 22.38 -7.98
N ASP A 379 -6.25 23.69 -7.81
CA ASP A 379 -5.82 24.69 -8.78
C ASP A 379 -4.30 24.70 -8.96
N ILE A 380 -3.53 24.32 -7.93
CA ILE A 380 -2.07 24.11 -8.05
C ILE A 380 -1.79 22.96 -9.00
N LEU A 381 -2.51 21.83 -8.85
CA LEU A 381 -2.40 20.70 -9.76
C LEU A 381 -2.78 21.07 -11.19
N PHE A 382 -3.88 21.83 -11.39
CA PHE A 382 -4.32 22.21 -12.73
C PHE A 382 -3.28 23.06 -13.47
N LYS A 383 -2.60 23.98 -12.76
CA LYS A 383 -1.51 24.78 -13.31
C LYS A 383 -0.32 23.93 -13.76
N VAL A 384 -0.06 22.78 -13.12
CA VAL A 384 1.01 21.85 -13.54
C VAL A 384 0.69 21.21 -14.91
N PHE A 385 -0.60 21.03 -15.23
CA PHE A 385 -1.04 20.49 -16.52
C PHE A 385 -1.38 21.54 -17.57
N GLU A 386 -1.45 22.82 -17.16
CA GLU A 386 -1.68 23.94 -18.07
C GLU A 386 -0.47 24.15 -18.98
N ARG A 387 -0.70 24.22 -20.31
CA ARG A 387 0.34 24.42 -21.33
C ARG A 387 0.02 25.63 -22.18
N SER A 388 1.05 26.16 -22.87
CA SER A 388 0.90 27.29 -23.80
C SER A 388 -0.10 27.00 -24.92
N GLU A 389 -0.72 28.05 -25.46
CA GLU A 389 -1.68 27.96 -26.55
C GLU A 389 -1.13 27.12 -27.74
N ASN A 390 -1.92 26.13 -28.18
CA ASN A 390 -1.63 25.13 -29.23
C ASN A 390 -0.95 23.80 -28.80
N GLU A 391 -0.75 23.55 -27.50
CA GLU A 391 -0.27 22.25 -27.01
C GLU A 391 -1.36 21.38 -26.37
N TYR A 392 -1.18 20.05 -26.47
CA TYR A 392 -2.08 19.05 -25.89
C TYR A 392 -2.14 19.15 -24.35
N ASN A 393 -3.33 19.43 -23.79
CA ASN A 393 -3.59 19.39 -22.36
C ASN A 393 -4.19 18.04 -21.95
N TYR A 394 -3.57 17.38 -20.97
CA TYR A 394 -3.98 16.06 -20.47
C TYR A 394 -5.40 16.10 -19.89
N LEU A 395 -5.73 17.14 -19.12
CA LEU A 395 -7.00 17.23 -18.38
C LEU A 395 -8.22 17.43 -19.28
N ASP A 396 -8.03 17.81 -20.54
CA ASP A 396 -9.11 17.98 -21.51
C ASP A 396 -9.63 16.63 -22.05
N ASN A 397 -8.78 15.60 -22.02
CA ASN A 397 -9.06 14.31 -22.68
C ASN A 397 -9.02 13.13 -21.72
N TYR A 398 -8.33 13.27 -20.58
CA TYR A 398 -8.07 12.18 -19.65
C TYR A 398 -8.49 12.50 -18.23
N VAL A 399 -8.59 11.44 -17.43
CA VAL A 399 -9.04 11.48 -16.05
C VAL A 399 -7.88 11.17 -15.11
N ILE A 400 -7.86 11.87 -13.97
CA ILE A 400 -7.01 11.57 -12.82
C ILE A 400 -7.89 11.05 -11.67
N PRO A 401 -7.85 9.75 -11.39
CA PRO A 401 -8.35 9.18 -10.16
C PRO A 401 -7.72 9.83 -8.92
N VAL A 402 -8.56 10.28 -7.99
CA VAL A 402 -8.14 10.87 -6.72
C VAL A 402 -8.44 9.87 -5.60
N VAL A 403 -7.41 9.19 -5.12
CA VAL A 403 -7.56 8.26 -3.99
C VAL A 403 -7.57 9.06 -2.70
N ALA A 404 -8.72 9.11 -2.05
CA ALA A 404 -8.92 9.94 -0.87
C ALA A 404 -9.90 9.33 0.13
N ASP A 405 -9.75 9.75 1.38
CA ASP A 405 -10.63 9.46 2.50
C ASP A 405 -12.00 10.14 2.37
N TRP A 406 -12.81 10.10 3.43
CA TRP A 406 -14.17 10.66 3.39
C TRP A 406 -14.23 12.17 3.04
N PRO A 407 -13.53 13.08 3.75
CA PRO A 407 -13.39 14.48 3.35
C PRO A 407 -13.07 14.67 1.87
N GLY A 408 -12.05 13.98 1.35
CA GLY A 408 -11.66 14.09 -0.06
C GLY A 408 -12.72 13.56 -1.02
N GLN A 409 -13.37 12.43 -0.67
CA GLN A 409 -14.50 11.90 -1.44
C GLN A 409 -15.61 12.93 -1.57
N VAL A 410 -16.04 13.56 -0.47
CA VAL A 410 -17.22 14.43 -0.48
C VAL A 410 -16.92 15.81 -1.05
N ASN A 411 -15.82 16.44 -0.66
CA ASN A 411 -15.51 17.79 -1.08
C ASN A 411 -15.23 17.88 -2.57
N ILE A 412 -14.42 16.96 -3.10
CA ILE A 412 -14.10 16.95 -4.54
C ILE A 412 -15.36 16.60 -5.35
N ARG A 413 -16.17 15.62 -4.93
CA ARG A 413 -17.43 15.29 -5.59
C ARG A 413 -18.45 16.43 -5.54
N ARG A 414 -18.46 17.23 -4.48
CA ARG A 414 -19.32 18.42 -4.39
C ARG A 414 -18.88 19.47 -5.41
N ALA A 415 -17.58 19.70 -5.56
CA ALA A 415 -17.06 20.60 -6.58
C ALA A 415 -17.45 20.13 -8.00
N ILE A 416 -17.27 18.84 -8.29
CA ILE A 416 -17.69 18.21 -9.57
C ILE A 416 -19.20 18.38 -9.79
N THR A 417 -20.03 18.05 -8.79
CA THR A 417 -21.49 18.13 -8.88
C THR A 417 -21.96 19.57 -9.15
N LEU A 418 -21.38 20.55 -8.46
CA LEU A 418 -21.71 21.97 -8.66
C LEU A 418 -21.27 22.45 -10.05
N ARG A 419 -20.11 22.00 -10.55
CA ARG A 419 -19.64 22.31 -11.90
C ARG A 419 -20.56 21.71 -12.97
N ILE A 420 -20.95 20.43 -12.85
CA ILE A 420 -21.89 19.76 -13.76
C ILE A 420 -23.23 20.50 -13.79
N ASN A 421 -23.79 20.83 -12.62
CA ASN A 421 -25.15 21.37 -12.52
C ASN A 421 -25.25 22.86 -12.88
N LYS A 422 -24.20 23.66 -12.65
CA LYS A 422 -24.24 25.13 -12.84
C LYS A 422 -23.33 25.63 -13.97
N GLY A 423 -22.49 24.77 -14.55
CA GLY A 423 -21.49 25.16 -15.54
C GLY A 423 -20.59 26.29 -15.04
N ASN A 424 -20.30 27.27 -15.91
CA ASN A 424 -19.48 28.44 -15.57
C ASN A 424 -20.02 29.29 -14.41
N LYS A 425 -21.34 29.23 -14.12
CA LYS A 425 -21.93 29.97 -13.00
C LYS A 425 -21.53 29.42 -11.63
N SER A 426 -20.90 28.24 -11.57
CA SER A 426 -20.38 27.67 -10.33
C SER A 426 -19.17 28.43 -9.78
N GLY A 427 -18.41 29.14 -10.63
CA GLY A 427 -17.11 29.69 -10.29
C GLY A 427 -15.99 28.65 -10.12
N ILE A 428 -16.28 27.38 -10.45
CA ILE A 428 -15.32 26.26 -10.38
C ILE A 428 -14.77 26.02 -11.79
N SER A 429 -13.46 25.77 -11.88
CA SER A 429 -12.80 25.45 -13.14
C SER A 429 -13.40 24.19 -13.80
N GLU A 430 -13.38 24.14 -15.14
CA GLU A 430 -13.78 22.96 -15.91
C GLU A 430 -12.87 21.76 -15.67
N GLN A 431 -11.58 22.01 -15.38
CA GLN A 431 -10.61 20.95 -15.12
C GLN A 431 -10.99 20.05 -13.94
N ILE A 432 -11.85 20.50 -13.01
CA ILE A 432 -12.37 19.65 -11.93
C ILE A 432 -13.09 18.40 -12.44
N LEU A 433 -13.67 18.46 -13.66
CA LEU A 433 -14.37 17.34 -14.28
C LEU A 433 -13.41 16.23 -14.73
N SER A 434 -12.12 16.53 -14.89
CA SER A 434 -11.09 15.52 -15.16
C SER A 434 -10.73 14.69 -13.93
N LEU A 435 -11.24 15.03 -12.73
CA LEU A 435 -10.96 14.27 -11.52
C LEU A 435 -12.07 13.27 -11.21
N ILE A 436 -11.71 12.09 -10.69
CA ILE A 436 -12.66 11.12 -10.16
C ILE A 436 -12.25 10.64 -8.76
N PRO A 437 -12.96 11.05 -7.69
CA PRO A 437 -12.64 10.58 -6.35
C PRO A 437 -12.93 9.09 -6.20
N ILE A 438 -11.97 8.32 -5.69
CA ILE A 438 -12.07 6.88 -5.42
C ILE A 438 -11.68 6.64 -3.97
N ILE A 439 -12.50 5.89 -3.25
CA ILE A 439 -12.23 5.61 -1.85
C ILE A 439 -10.98 4.72 -1.71
N GLY A 440 -10.04 5.14 -0.85
CA GLY A 440 -8.84 4.38 -0.52
C GLY A 440 -9.16 3.00 0.07
N PRO A 441 -8.67 1.89 -0.53
CA PRO A 441 -8.85 0.55 0.04
C PRO A 441 -8.27 0.42 1.45
N LEU A 442 -7.16 1.11 1.76
CA LEU A 442 -6.58 1.06 3.12
C LEU A 442 -7.44 1.81 4.11
N HIS A 443 -7.98 2.99 3.78
CA HIS A 443 -8.94 3.66 4.67
C HIS A 443 -10.18 2.82 4.96
N ILE A 444 -10.71 2.08 3.97
CA ILE A 444 -11.84 1.16 4.20
C ILE A 444 -11.43 0.05 5.17
N SER A 445 -10.28 -0.58 4.92
CA SER A 445 -9.72 -1.63 5.78
C SER A 445 -9.54 -1.13 7.21
N LEU A 446 -8.84 -0.02 7.39
CA LEU A 446 -8.56 0.62 8.67
C LEU A 446 -9.87 0.91 9.45
N ASN A 447 -10.79 1.67 8.84
CA ASN A 447 -12.04 2.06 9.49
C ASN A 447 -12.92 0.84 9.82
N SER A 448 -12.91 -0.19 8.98
CA SER A 448 -13.70 -1.39 9.23
C SER A 448 -13.17 -2.18 10.42
N ARG A 449 -11.84 -2.36 10.52
CA ARG A 449 -11.17 -3.05 11.64
C ARG A 449 -11.36 -2.30 12.95
N GLU A 450 -11.12 -1.00 12.96
CA GLU A 450 -11.32 -0.17 14.16
C GLU A 450 -12.78 -0.17 14.64
N THR A 451 -13.73 0.01 13.72
CA THR A 451 -15.16 0.07 14.05
C THR A 451 -15.66 -1.27 14.59
N LEU A 452 -15.21 -2.37 13.98
CA LEU A 452 -15.53 -3.72 14.43
C LEU A 452 -14.95 -3.96 15.83
N PHE A 453 -13.66 -3.66 16.02
CA PHE A 453 -12.98 -3.84 17.30
C PHE A 453 -13.65 -3.03 18.42
N GLN A 454 -13.97 -1.76 18.17
CA GLN A 454 -14.64 -0.90 19.15
C GLN A 454 -16.06 -1.37 19.47
N THR A 455 -16.81 -1.89 18.49
CA THR A 455 -18.17 -2.38 18.74
C THR A 455 -18.16 -3.64 19.60
N TYR A 456 -17.20 -4.54 19.38
CA TYR A 456 -17.05 -5.79 20.13
C TYR A 456 -15.93 -5.71 21.17
N HIS A 457 -15.62 -4.52 21.70
CA HIS A 457 -14.56 -4.33 22.69
C HIS A 457 -14.74 -5.26 23.89
N PHE A 458 -15.99 -5.48 24.33
CA PHE A 458 -16.31 -6.41 25.42
C PHE A 458 -15.81 -7.85 25.19
N PHE A 459 -15.81 -8.31 23.94
CA PHE A 459 -15.32 -9.61 23.55
C PHE A 459 -13.80 -9.59 23.41
N PHE A 460 -13.25 -8.59 22.71
CA PHE A 460 -11.82 -8.48 22.47
C PHE A 460 -10.99 -8.18 23.72
N GLU A 461 -11.55 -7.47 24.69
CA GLU A 461 -10.94 -7.23 26.01
C GLU A 461 -10.82 -8.54 26.79
N LYS A 462 -11.88 -9.34 26.88
CA LYS A 462 -11.84 -10.69 27.48
C LYS A 462 -10.82 -11.59 26.79
N LEU A 463 -10.79 -11.58 25.46
CA LEU A 463 -9.82 -12.34 24.68
C LEU A 463 -8.38 -11.87 24.96
N TYR A 464 -8.15 -10.56 24.98
CA TYR A 464 -6.84 -9.97 25.24
C TYR A 464 -6.29 -10.37 26.62
N HIS A 465 -7.12 -10.27 27.66
CA HIS A 465 -6.73 -10.69 29.02
C HIS A 465 -6.45 -12.19 29.10
N ASN A 466 -7.22 -13.01 28.38
CA ASN A 466 -6.93 -14.45 28.29
C ASN A 466 -5.57 -14.71 27.63
N LEU A 467 -5.26 -14.01 26.53
CA LEU A 467 -4.01 -14.19 25.79
C LEU A 467 -2.77 -13.73 26.57
N PHE A 468 -2.82 -12.56 27.22
CA PHE A 468 -1.63 -11.84 27.70
C PHE A 468 -1.59 -11.55 29.21
N GLU A 469 -2.43 -12.24 30.00
CA GLU A 469 -2.58 -12.14 31.46
C GLU A 469 -3.53 -11.02 31.94
N GLU A 470 -4.29 -11.29 33.00
CA GLU A 470 -5.36 -10.41 33.54
C GLU A 470 -4.88 -9.01 33.98
N LYS A 471 -3.57 -8.85 34.26
CA LYS A 471 -3.00 -7.58 34.74
C LYS A 471 -2.68 -6.58 33.62
N LYS A 472 -2.67 -6.99 32.35
CA LYS A 472 -2.39 -6.08 31.22
C LYS A 472 -3.68 -5.39 30.80
N ILE A 473 -3.65 -4.06 30.70
CA ILE A 473 -4.80 -3.23 30.33
C ILE A 473 -4.80 -3.06 28.81
N LEU A 474 -5.92 -3.41 28.16
CA LEU A 474 -6.16 -3.07 26.76
C LEU A 474 -6.67 -1.63 26.69
N SER A 475 -6.02 -0.78 25.89
CA SER A 475 -6.54 0.55 25.61
C SER A 475 -7.91 0.49 24.91
N HIS A 476 -8.81 1.43 25.21
CA HIS A 476 -10.07 1.58 24.47
C HIS A 476 -9.84 1.88 22.97
N LYS A 477 -8.66 2.41 22.62
CA LYS A 477 -8.19 2.58 21.25
C LYS A 477 -6.77 2.00 21.14
N PRO A 478 -6.62 0.69 20.94
CA PRO A 478 -5.31 0.07 20.78
C PRO A 478 -4.63 0.55 19.50
N LYS A 479 -3.31 0.39 19.42
CA LYS A 479 -2.57 0.64 18.17
C LYS A 479 -3.10 -0.28 17.06
N GLN A 480 -3.04 0.18 15.82
CA GLN A 480 -3.55 -0.58 14.68
C GLN A 480 -2.90 -1.97 14.53
N THR A 481 -1.61 -2.09 14.87
CA THR A 481 -0.89 -3.38 14.87
C THR A 481 -1.46 -4.37 15.89
N VAL A 482 -1.92 -3.89 17.05
CA VAL A 482 -2.58 -4.72 18.08
C VAL A 482 -3.96 -5.15 17.60
N ILE A 483 -4.74 -4.23 17.00
CA ILE A 483 -6.04 -4.56 16.39
C ILE A 483 -5.87 -5.64 15.32
N ASN A 484 -4.94 -5.45 14.37
CA ASN A 484 -4.66 -6.41 13.31
C ASN A 484 -4.29 -7.79 13.88
N LEU A 485 -3.40 -7.83 14.88
CA LEU A 485 -2.96 -9.08 15.51
C LEU A 485 -4.12 -9.82 16.20
N ILE A 486 -4.94 -9.12 17.00
CA ILE A 486 -6.05 -9.76 17.72
C ILE A 486 -7.09 -10.28 16.72
N LEU A 487 -7.44 -9.51 15.68
CA LEU A 487 -8.38 -9.96 14.65
C LEU A 487 -7.85 -11.18 13.89
N ASP A 488 -6.58 -11.17 13.48
CA ASP A 488 -5.92 -12.31 12.81
C ASP A 488 -5.87 -13.57 13.69
N LEU A 489 -5.48 -13.43 14.96
CA LEU A 489 -5.47 -14.56 15.91
C LEU A 489 -6.89 -15.08 16.16
N THR A 490 -7.88 -14.19 16.26
CA THR A 490 -9.29 -14.56 16.43
C THR A 490 -9.77 -15.38 15.25
N PHE A 491 -9.50 -14.91 14.04
CA PHE A 491 -9.90 -15.58 12.82
C PHE A 491 -9.26 -16.98 12.68
N ASN A 492 -7.95 -17.07 12.86
CA ASN A 492 -7.22 -18.32 12.74
C ASN A 492 -7.55 -19.30 13.87
N GLY A 493 -7.82 -18.80 15.09
CA GLY A 493 -8.33 -19.60 16.20
C GLY A 493 -9.74 -20.15 15.93
N TRP A 494 -10.64 -19.34 15.36
CA TRP A 494 -11.98 -19.77 14.95
C TRP A 494 -11.91 -20.86 13.87
N LYS A 495 -11.08 -20.65 12.82
CA LYS A 495 -10.89 -21.59 11.71
C LYS A 495 -10.59 -23.02 12.17
N LYS A 496 -9.84 -23.19 13.27
CA LYS A 496 -9.49 -24.52 13.83
C LYS A 496 -10.67 -25.27 14.45
N ILE A 497 -11.68 -24.57 14.98
CA ILE A 497 -12.78 -25.18 15.74
C ILE A 497 -14.15 -25.01 15.07
N ARG A 498 -14.22 -24.18 14.01
CA ARG A 498 -15.44 -23.78 13.29
C ARG A 498 -16.38 -24.95 13.03
N ASN A 499 -15.88 -26.00 12.40
CA ASN A 499 -16.72 -27.11 11.94
C ASN A 499 -17.40 -27.82 13.12
N ILE A 500 -16.67 -28.07 14.21
CA ILE A 500 -17.23 -28.73 15.40
C ILE A 500 -18.28 -27.86 16.06
N VAL A 501 -17.98 -26.56 16.28
CA VAL A 501 -18.94 -25.64 16.92
C VAL A 501 -20.20 -25.48 16.07
N MET A 502 -20.06 -25.22 14.77
CA MET A 502 -21.21 -25.08 13.87
C MET A 502 -22.07 -26.34 13.83
N HIS A 503 -21.42 -27.51 13.89
CA HIS A 503 -22.12 -28.78 13.94
C HIS A 503 -22.91 -28.95 15.25
N HIS A 504 -22.28 -28.65 16.38
CA HIS A 504 -22.88 -28.77 17.71
C HIS A 504 -24.12 -27.89 17.90
N PHE A 505 -24.09 -26.66 17.38
CA PHE A 505 -25.23 -25.74 17.46
C PHE A 505 -26.27 -25.94 16.33
N GLY A 506 -25.93 -26.70 15.29
CA GLY A 506 -26.78 -26.97 14.13
C GLY A 506 -27.48 -25.73 13.59
N ASN A 507 -28.80 -25.86 13.40
CA ASN A 507 -29.68 -24.78 12.94
C ASN A 507 -30.23 -23.92 14.10
N SER A 508 -29.45 -23.66 15.16
CA SER A 508 -29.86 -22.77 16.25
C SER A 508 -30.06 -21.33 15.75
N LYS A 509 -31.18 -20.70 16.09
CA LYS A 509 -31.43 -19.25 15.89
C LYS A 509 -31.04 -18.39 17.09
N ASP A 510 -30.42 -18.98 18.12
CA ASP A 510 -30.08 -18.26 19.33
C ASP A 510 -29.28 -16.99 19.04
N MET A 511 -29.64 -15.92 19.75
CA MET A 511 -29.15 -14.57 19.46
C MET A 511 -27.66 -14.42 19.75
N GLU A 512 -27.16 -14.94 20.88
CA GLU A 512 -25.73 -14.88 21.24
C GLU A 512 -24.91 -15.73 20.28
N TYR A 513 -25.39 -16.94 19.98
CA TYR A 513 -24.75 -17.81 18.98
C TYR A 513 -24.67 -17.10 17.62
N ARG A 514 -25.78 -16.54 17.12
CA ARG A 514 -25.82 -15.88 15.82
C ARG A 514 -24.99 -14.60 15.78
N MET A 515 -24.91 -13.86 16.88
CA MET A 515 -23.97 -12.74 17.03
C MET A 515 -22.52 -13.21 16.86
N MET A 516 -22.14 -14.31 17.53
CA MET A 516 -20.78 -14.86 17.44
C MET A 516 -20.47 -15.38 16.03
N ILE A 517 -21.41 -16.03 15.35
CA ILE A 517 -21.22 -16.48 13.96
C ILE A 517 -21.08 -15.29 13.00
N ASP A 518 -21.89 -14.23 13.13
CA ASP A 518 -21.75 -13.03 12.30
C ASP A 518 -20.43 -12.28 12.59
N LEU A 519 -19.91 -12.33 13.81
CA LEU A 519 -18.59 -11.78 14.14
C LEU A 519 -17.46 -12.63 13.53
N LEU A 520 -17.40 -13.92 13.90
CA LEU A 520 -16.26 -14.80 13.63
C LEU A 520 -16.22 -15.33 12.19
N ASP A 521 -17.38 -15.65 11.61
CA ASP A 521 -17.47 -16.28 10.28
C ASP A 521 -17.69 -15.28 9.14
N ASN A 522 -18.14 -14.07 9.47
CA ASN A 522 -18.50 -13.05 8.49
C ASN A 522 -17.72 -11.74 8.66
N SER A 523 -17.83 -11.06 9.80
CA SER A 523 -17.30 -9.71 9.97
C SER A 523 -15.77 -9.65 10.06
N ILE A 524 -15.15 -10.47 10.92
CA ILE A 524 -13.69 -10.49 11.08
C ILE A 524 -12.99 -10.84 9.76
N PRO A 525 -13.28 -11.99 9.10
CA PRO A 525 -12.57 -12.34 7.87
C PRO A 525 -12.81 -11.31 6.76
N LEU A 526 -14.02 -10.74 6.68
CA LEU A 526 -14.30 -9.65 5.75
C LEU A 526 -13.36 -8.46 5.95
N THR A 527 -13.10 -8.04 7.19
CA THR A 527 -12.21 -6.89 7.47
C THR A 527 -10.72 -7.18 7.30
N LEU A 528 -10.32 -8.46 7.33
CA LEU A 528 -8.93 -8.86 7.11
C LEU A 528 -8.58 -8.93 5.61
N ASP A 529 -9.50 -9.46 4.79
CA ASP A 529 -9.23 -9.85 3.39
C ASP A 529 -9.81 -8.89 2.33
N ILE A 530 -10.15 -7.65 2.69
CA ILE A 530 -10.74 -6.67 1.73
C ILE A 530 -9.86 -6.48 0.50
N LEU A 531 -8.53 -6.65 0.60
CA LEU A 531 -7.58 -6.43 -0.49
C LEU A 531 -7.40 -7.71 -1.31
N GLY A 532 -7.78 -7.70 -2.59
CA GLY A 532 -7.71 -8.89 -3.44
C GLY A 532 -8.06 -8.63 -4.91
N TYR A 533 -8.31 -9.72 -5.65
CA TYR A 533 -8.75 -9.65 -7.04
C TYR A 533 -10.11 -8.94 -7.15
N PHE A 534 -10.39 -8.33 -8.30
CA PHE A 534 -11.42 -7.31 -8.42
C PHE A 534 -12.87 -7.74 -8.09
N GLU A 535 -13.32 -8.93 -8.48
CA GLU A 535 -14.71 -9.32 -8.17
C GLU A 535 -14.89 -9.63 -6.67
N GLY A 536 -13.87 -10.22 -6.03
CA GLY A 536 -13.84 -10.42 -4.58
C GLY A 536 -13.80 -9.08 -3.84
N TYR A 537 -13.01 -8.12 -4.34
CA TYR A 537 -13.00 -6.75 -3.82
C TYR A 537 -14.37 -6.08 -3.94
N LEU A 538 -15.03 -6.18 -5.09
CA LEU A 538 -16.34 -5.54 -5.32
C LEU A 538 -17.43 -6.11 -4.41
N GLU A 539 -17.49 -7.44 -4.24
CA GLU A 539 -18.36 -8.06 -3.23
C GLU A 539 -17.96 -7.64 -1.80
N GLY A 540 -16.66 -7.58 -1.52
CA GLY A 540 -16.12 -7.10 -0.25
C GLY A 540 -16.61 -5.68 0.10
N ILE A 541 -16.57 -4.74 -0.85
CA ILE A 541 -17.08 -3.38 -0.66
C ILE A 541 -18.58 -3.37 -0.40
N VAL A 542 -19.36 -4.20 -1.08
CA VAL A 542 -20.80 -4.36 -0.82
C VAL A 542 -21.04 -4.85 0.62
N ARG A 543 -20.33 -5.89 1.05
CA ARG A 543 -20.45 -6.44 2.42
C ARG A 543 -19.98 -5.45 3.48
N ILE A 544 -18.90 -4.72 3.22
CA ILE A 544 -18.38 -3.68 4.11
C ILE A 544 -19.37 -2.54 4.23
N TRP A 545 -20.05 -2.16 3.14
CA TRP A 545 -21.13 -1.20 3.24
C TRP A 545 -22.27 -1.70 4.12
N VAL A 546 -22.68 -2.98 3.98
CA VAL A 546 -23.69 -3.59 4.86
C VAL A 546 -23.22 -3.56 6.32
N LEU A 547 -21.95 -3.87 6.58
CA LEU A 547 -21.33 -3.82 7.90
C LEU A 547 -21.35 -2.38 8.47
N PHE A 548 -20.90 -1.38 7.71
CA PHE A 548 -20.92 0.02 8.14
C PHE A 548 -22.33 0.55 8.37
N GLN A 549 -23.29 0.15 7.54
CA GLN A 549 -24.70 0.50 7.72
C GLN A 549 -25.24 -0.12 9.02
N LYS A 550 -24.93 -1.40 9.30
CA LYS A 550 -25.32 -2.11 10.53
C LYS A 550 -24.68 -1.49 11.78
N LEU A 551 -23.37 -1.26 11.74
CA LEU A 551 -22.59 -0.68 12.83
C LEU A 551 -22.82 0.83 13.02
N ARG A 552 -23.59 1.44 12.11
CA ARG A 552 -23.89 2.89 12.07
C ARG A 552 -22.63 3.74 12.00
N GLN A 553 -21.63 3.28 11.24
CA GLN A 553 -20.41 4.06 11.01
C GLN A 553 -20.75 5.26 10.14
N HIS A 554 -20.72 6.43 10.77
CA HIS A 554 -21.00 7.69 10.10
C HIS A 554 -19.97 7.91 8.98
N ASN A 555 -20.37 8.63 7.91
CA ASN A 555 -19.59 8.83 6.68
C ASN A 555 -19.39 7.57 5.81
N TYR A 556 -18.90 6.48 6.38
CA TYR A 556 -18.61 5.23 5.65
C TYR A 556 -19.86 4.39 5.35
N ASN A 557 -21.04 4.75 5.87
CA ASN A 557 -22.31 4.25 5.35
C ASN A 557 -22.75 4.91 4.02
N LYS A 558 -21.98 5.91 3.53
CA LYS A 558 -22.21 6.61 2.26
C LYS A 558 -21.04 6.43 1.27
N ALA A 559 -19.80 6.43 1.76
CA ALA A 559 -18.61 6.41 0.90
C ALA A 559 -18.51 5.20 -0.06
N PRO A 560 -18.75 3.95 0.40
CA PRO A 560 -18.83 2.80 -0.49
C PRO A 560 -19.92 2.91 -1.56
N LEU A 561 -21.07 3.56 -1.26
CA LEU A 561 -22.15 3.71 -2.23
C LEU A 561 -21.75 4.62 -3.40
N MET A 562 -20.93 5.64 -3.15
CA MET A 562 -20.38 6.48 -4.22
C MET A 562 -19.53 5.65 -5.18
N PHE A 563 -18.60 4.86 -4.62
CA PHE A 563 -17.75 3.96 -5.39
C PHE A 563 -18.56 2.92 -6.18
N LEU A 564 -19.53 2.26 -5.53
CA LEU A 564 -20.38 1.25 -6.18
C LEU A 564 -21.22 1.86 -7.31
N SER A 565 -21.79 3.05 -7.11
CA SER A 565 -22.53 3.77 -8.16
C SER A 565 -21.67 3.99 -9.40
N ASP A 566 -20.44 4.47 -9.22
CA ASP A 566 -19.52 4.78 -10.32
C ASP A 566 -19.07 3.51 -11.03
N VAL A 567 -18.66 2.47 -10.29
CA VAL A 567 -18.23 1.20 -10.88
C VAL A 567 -19.35 0.52 -11.66
N PHE A 568 -20.57 0.48 -11.12
CA PHE A 568 -21.72 -0.09 -11.83
C PHE A 568 -22.07 0.72 -13.07
N TYR A 569 -21.95 2.06 -13.02
CA TYR A 569 -22.16 2.90 -14.17
C TYR A 569 -21.12 2.63 -15.28
N TRP A 570 -19.83 2.53 -14.92
CA TRP A 570 -18.78 2.22 -15.89
C TRP A 570 -18.91 0.82 -16.48
N LYS A 571 -19.26 -0.19 -15.65
CA LYS A 571 -19.55 -1.55 -16.13
C LYS A 571 -20.73 -1.56 -17.09
N LEU A 572 -21.84 -0.89 -16.76
CA LEU A 572 -23.06 -0.85 -17.59
C LEU A 572 -22.80 -0.23 -18.97
N ASN A 573 -21.92 0.78 -19.03
CA ASN A 573 -21.66 1.53 -20.26
C ASN A 573 -20.34 1.14 -20.95
N ASN A 574 -19.68 0.07 -20.52
CA ASN A 574 -18.38 -0.38 -21.05
C ASN A 574 -17.31 0.73 -21.07
N HIS A 575 -17.30 1.60 -20.06
CA HIS A 575 -16.27 2.64 -19.97
C HIS A 575 -14.90 2.02 -19.63
N PRO A 576 -13.78 2.41 -20.27
CA PRO A 576 -12.45 1.81 -20.06
C PRO A 576 -11.99 1.77 -18.60
N MET A 577 -12.45 2.73 -17.79
CA MET A 577 -12.21 2.79 -16.35
C MET A 577 -12.56 1.47 -15.63
N ALA A 578 -13.65 0.80 -16.00
CA ALA A 578 -14.04 -0.46 -15.38
C ALA A 578 -13.00 -1.57 -15.61
N ASN A 579 -12.42 -1.64 -16.82
CA ASN A 579 -11.39 -2.63 -17.14
C ASN A 579 -10.05 -2.29 -16.49
N ILE A 580 -9.71 -1.00 -16.39
CA ILE A 580 -8.50 -0.55 -15.69
C ILE A 580 -8.57 -0.90 -14.21
N LEU A 581 -9.70 -0.61 -13.54
CA LEU A 581 -9.91 -1.03 -12.15
C LEU A 581 -9.84 -2.55 -12.00
N LYS A 582 -10.45 -3.30 -12.93
CA LYS A 582 -10.46 -4.76 -12.90
C LYS A 582 -9.06 -5.37 -12.95
N ASN A 583 -8.18 -4.83 -13.79
CA ASN A 583 -6.86 -5.40 -14.05
C ASN A 583 -5.76 -4.79 -13.18
N HIS A 584 -5.99 -3.61 -12.61
CA HIS A 584 -4.95 -2.83 -11.92
C HIS A 584 -5.40 -2.25 -10.58
N LEU A 585 -6.42 -2.78 -9.92
CA LEU A 585 -6.90 -2.30 -8.61
C LEU A 585 -5.80 -1.90 -7.60
N PRO A 586 -4.69 -2.65 -7.43
CA PRO A 586 -3.68 -2.33 -6.41
C PRO A 586 -2.99 -0.97 -6.58
N ILE A 587 -3.02 -0.34 -7.76
CA ILE A 587 -2.42 0.98 -7.96
C ILE A 587 -3.25 2.11 -7.32
N PHE A 588 -4.55 1.87 -7.11
CA PHE A 588 -5.49 2.84 -6.53
C PHE A 588 -5.40 2.80 -5.01
N ASN A 589 -4.25 3.17 -4.46
CA ASN A 589 -4.01 3.13 -3.03
C ASN A 589 -3.47 4.47 -2.49
N ASP A 590 -3.63 4.61 -1.19
CA ASP A 590 -3.30 5.71 -0.29
C ASP A 590 -1.98 5.46 0.47
N TYR A 591 -1.34 4.30 0.25
CA TYR A 591 -0.08 3.96 0.93
C TYR A 591 1.02 4.98 0.65
N PHE A 592 1.06 5.52 -0.57
CA PHE A 592 2.09 6.49 -0.97
C PHE A 592 2.06 7.76 -0.12
N VAL A 593 0.87 8.31 0.16
CA VAL A 593 0.75 9.55 0.96
C VAL A 593 1.04 9.28 2.43
N GLU A 594 0.56 8.16 2.97
CA GLU A 594 0.83 7.74 4.35
C GLU A 594 2.32 7.43 4.61
N ASN A 595 2.97 6.75 3.67
CA ASN A 595 4.42 6.49 3.71
C ASN A 595 5.23 7.79 3.59
N PHE A 596 4.79 8.73 2.74
CA PHE A 596 5.41 10.04 2.65
C PHE A 596 5.28 10.83 3.96
N HIS A 597 4.10 10.86 4.57
CA HIS A 597 3.88 11.48 5.89
C HIS A 597 4.69 10.82 7.00
N SER A 598 4.78 9.49 7.00
CA SER A 598 5.65 8.74 7.93
C SER A 598 7.12 9.15 7.77
N SER A 599 7.58 9.28 6.53
CA SER A 599 8.94 9.74 6.22
C SER A 599 9.19 11.16 6.75
N ILE A 600 8.23 12.08 6.57
CA ILE A 600 8.32 13.43 7.14
C ILE A 600 8.38 13.38 8.68
N ARG A 601 7.51 12.59 9.33
CA ARG A 601 7.50 12.43 10.79
C ARG A 601 8.84 11.92 11.30
N SER A 602 9.41 10.91 10.66
CA SER A 602 10.69 10.32 11.08
C SER A 602 11.88 11.29 11.00
N GLN A 603 11.80 12.29 10.14
CA GLN A 603 12.88 13.26 9.90
C GLN A 603 12.61 14.62 10.52
N THR A 604 11.44 14.88 11.10
CA THR A 604 11.08 16.15 11.75
C THR A 604 11.03 16.01 13.26
N VAL A 605 11.13 17.14 13.97
CA VAL A 605 11.01 17.23 15.44
C VAL A 605 10.09 18.39 15.81
N GLU A 606 9.60 18.43 17.06
CA GLU A 606 8.72 19.50 17.58
C GLU A 606 9.23 20.92 17.27
N SER A 607 10.55 21.12 17.31
CA SER A 607 11.17 22.43 17.12
C SER A 607 11.27 22.88 15.66
N ASN A 608 10.85 22.05 14.69
CA ASN A 608 10.94 22.45 13.27
C ASN A 608 9.89 23.51 12.90
N THR A 609 10.34 24.56 12.21
CA THR A 609 9.44 25.59 11.65
C THR A 609 8.69 25.05 10.44
N ALA A 610 7.59 25.70 10.06
CA ALA A 610 6.82 25.28 8.89
C ALA A 610 7.66 25.23 7.60
N LEU A 611 8.53 26.21 7.39
CA LEU A 611 9.45 26.24 6.25
C LEU A 611 10.42 25.04 6.26
N GLN A 612 10.96 24.68 7.43
CA GLN A 612 11.86 23.54 7.57
C GLN A 612 11.15 22.21 7.28
N ILE A 613 9.88 22.08 7.69
CA ILE A 613 9.06 20.89 7.37
C ILE A 613 8.83 20.80 5.86
N ILE A 614 8.47 21.92 5.20
CA ILE A 614 8.30 21.99 3.74
C ILE A 614 9.61 21.63 3.01
N GLN A 615 10.75 22.18 3.45
CA GLN A 615 12.05 21.86 2.87
C GLN A 615 12.38 20.37 3.01
N LYS A 616 12.11 19.76 4.17
CA LYS A 616 12.31 18.32 4.37
C LYS A 616 11.41 17.48 3.46
N ALA A 617 10.15 17.86 3.27
CA ALA A 617 9.25 17.19 2.33
C ALA A 617 9.82 17.21 0.89
N LYS A 618 10.36 18.35 0.45
CA LYS A 618 11.03 18.48 -0.86
C LYS A 618 12.30 17.64 -0.96
N ILE A 619 13.12 17.60 0.10
CA ILE A 619 14.33 16.76 0.15
C ILE A 619 13.97 15.28 0.05
N ILE A 620 12.93 14.82 0.77
CA ILE A 620 12.44 13.44 0.69
C ILE A 620 12.01 13.09 -0.74
N ASP A 621 11.28 13.99 -1.42
CA ASP A 621 10.86 13.77 -2.81
C ASP A 621 12.04 13.63 -3.78
N VAL A 622 13.13 14.38 -3.57
CA VAL A 622 14.34 14.32 -4.40
C VAL A 622 15.19 13.08 -4.06
N GLU A 623 15.37 12.77 -2.78
CA GLU A 623 16.26 11.70 -2.31
C GLU A 623 15.67 10.30 -2.44
N LYS A 624 14.35 10.14 -2.60
CA LYS A 624 13.69 8.81 -2.62
C LYS A 624 14.20 7.84 -3.69
N ASN A 625 14.72 8.36 -4.81
CA ASN A 625 15.28 7.56 -5.90
C ASN A 625 16.82 7.42 -5.81
N SER A 626 17.45 8.09 -4.84
CA SER A 626 18.88 7.96 -4.62
C SER A 626 19.16 6.67 -3.85
N ASN A 627 19.68 5.65 -4.52
CA ASN A 627 20.25 4.44 -3.91
C ASN A 627 21.50 4.80 -3.09
N LEU A 628 21.37 5.64 -2.06
CA LEU A 628 22.43 5.92 -1.10
C LEU A 628 22.51 4.73 -0.14
N SER A 629 23.18 3.68 -0.60
CA SER A 629 23.67 2.51 0.17
C SER A 629 24.26 2.88 1.54
N PHE A 630 24.69 4.12 1.72
CA PHE A 630 25.15 4.68 2.98
C PHE A 630 24.06 4.73 4.06
N LYS A 631 22.82 5.20 3.78
CA LYS A 631 21.75 5.28 4.79
C LYS A 631 21.26 3.88 5.21
N GLU A 632 21.14 2.96 4.26
CA GLU A 632 20.72 1.58 4.49
C GLU A 632 21.68 0.83 5.44
N ALA A 633 22.97 1.15 5.43
CA ALA A 633 23.97 0.56 6.32
C ALA A 633 23.81 0.94 7.81
N PHE A 634 23.06 2.00 8.13
CA PHE A 634 22.79 2.45 9.50
C PHE A 634 21.36 2.19 9.97
N ILE A 635 20.49 1.64 9.09
CA ILE A 635 19.13 1.23 9.46
C ILE A 635 19.23 -0.12 10.18
N ASN A 636 18.99 -0.13 11.49
CA ASN A 636 18.77 -1.37 12.24
C ASN A 636 17.50 -2.04 11.69
N SER A 637 17.65 -3.13 10.93
CA SER A 637 16.56 -3.98 10.43
C SER A 637 15.93 -4.80 11.57
N ARG A 638 15.39 -4.12 12.59
CA ARG A 638 14.55 -4.78 13.60
C ARG A 638 13.13 -4.88 13.06
N ASN A 639 12.90 -5.83 12.16
CA ASN A 639 11.53 -6.33 11.98
C ASN A 639 11.23 -7.26 13.17
N PRO A 640 10.24 -6.95 14.02
CA PRO A 640 9.74 -7.91 15.00
C PRO A 640 8.94 -8.98 14.24
N VAL A 641 9.64 -9.90 13.56
CA VAL A 641 9.00 -11.02 12.87
C VAL A 641 8.46 -11.97 13.94
N ILE A 642 7.14 -11.97 14.14
CA ILE A 642 6.47 -12.90 15.06
C ILE A 642 6.60 -14.29 14.46
N SER A 643 7.45 -15.15 15.04
CA SER A 643 7.68 -16.51 14.52
C SER A 643 6.38 -17.30 14.31
N GLN A 644 6.28 -18.06 13.21
CA GLN A 644 5.13 -18.94 12.91
C GLN A 644 4.73 -19.84 14.09
N VAL A 645 5.71 -20.44 14.78
CA VAL A 645 5.48 -21.33 15.94
C VAL A 645 4.66 -20.62 17.02
N ARG A 646 4.91 -19.34 17.21
CA ARG A 646 4.25 -18.52 18.22
C ARG A 646 2.86 -18.07 17.82
N LEU A 647 2.64 -17.74 16.55
CA LEU A 647 1.29 -17.51 16.02
C LEU A 647 0.44 -18.76 16.23
N ASN A 648 0.96 -19.93 15.86
CA ASN A 648 0.26 -21.21 16.05
C ASN A 648 -0.11 -21.47 17.53
N TYR A 649 0.78 -21.15 18.47
CA TYR A 649 0.51 -21.27 19.91
C TYR A 649 -0.64 -20.34 20.33
N LEU A 650 -0.57 -19.06 19.96
CA LEU A 650 -1.59 -18.07 20.34
C LEU A 650 -2.95 -18.41 19.73
N GLU A 651 -2.98 -18.88 18.48
CA GLU A 651 -4.20 -19.34 17.83
C GLU A 651 -4.87 -20.49 18.59
N LYS A 652 -4.10 -21.48 19.05
CA LYS A 652 -4.65 -22.59 19.86
C LYS A 652 -5.22 -22.08 21.18
N LYS A 653 -4.56 -21.10 21.80
CA LYS A 653 -5.05 -20.43 23.01
C LYS A 653 -6.37 -19.68 22.75
N VAL A 654 -6.47 -18.96 21.63
CA VAL A 654 -7.74 -18.37 21.16
C VAL A 654 -8.81 -19.45 20.98
N SER A 655 -8.50 -20.56 20.33
CA SER A 655 -9.46 -21.65 20.12
C SER A 655 -10.01 -22.20 21.44
N LEU A 656 -9.15 -22.41 22.44
CA LEU A 656 -9.57 -22.84 23.78
C LEU A 656 -10.49 -21.81 24.45
N PHE A 657 -10.15 -20.52 24.34
CA PHE A 657 -11.02 -19.45 24.81
C PHE A 657 -12.38 -19.46 24.11
N LEU A 658 -12.41 -19.60 22.78
CA LEU A 658 -13.66 -19.66 22.03
C LEU A 658 -14.53 -20.85 22.44
N PHE A 659 -13.95 -22.03 22.65
CA PHE A 659 -14.69 -23.18 23.18
C PHE A 659 -15.35 -22.87 24.53
N SER A 660 -14.66 -22.19 25.45
CA SER A 660 -15.27 -21.79 26.74
C SER A 660 -16.45 -20.84 26.56
N ILE A 661 -16.35 -19.87 25.63
CA ILE A 661 -17.45 -18.95 25.33
C ILE A 661 -18.63 -19.70 24.72
N PHE A 662 -18.40 -20.62 23.78
CA PHE A 662 -19.49 -21.39 23.18
C PHE A 662 -20.12 -22.39 24.16
N ASP A 663 -19.36 -22.95 25.11
CA ASP A 663 -19.92 -23.76 26.19
C ASP A 663 -20.89 -22.92 27.06
N GLU A 664 -20.49 -21.70 27.45
CA GLU A 664 -21.35 -20.80 28.20
C GLU A 664 -22.60 -20.38 27.40
N ILE A 665 -22.47 -20.08 26.11
CA ILE A 665 -23.60 -19.76 25.22
C ILE A 665 -24.57 -20.96 25.14
N PHE A 666 -24.06 -22.18 25.04
CA PHE A 666 -24.88 -23.39 24.98
C PHE A 666 -25.76 -23.54 26.24
N HIS A 667 -25.23 -23.21 27.42
CA HIS A 667 -25.99 -23.23 28.67
C HIS A 667 -26.98 -22.04 28.80
N ASN A 668 -26.80 -20.98 28.01
CA ASN A 668 -27.61 -19.77 28.04
C ASN A 668 -28.60 -19.63 26.86
N LEU A 669 -28.79 -20.70 26.07
CA LEU A 669 -29.67 -20.68 24.89
C LEU A 669 -31.08 -20.17 25.24
N GLY A 670 -31.54 -19.16 24.51
CA GLY A 670 -32.87 -18.57 24.68
C GLY A 670 -33.02 -17.63 25.88
N ASN A 671 -31.95 -17.36 26.65
CA ASN A 671 -32.00 -16.45 27.80
C ASN A 671 -31.70 -14.98 27.45
N THR A 672 -31.37 -14.69 26.19
CA THR A 672 -31.11 -13.32 25.72
C THR A 672 -32.42 -12.53 25.64
N ASN A 673 -32.47 -11.39 26.33
CA ASN A 673 -33.69 -10.59 26.42
C ASN A 673 -33.48 -9.17 25.92
N GLN A 674 -34.48 -8.62 25.23
CA GLN A 674 -34.51 -7.21 24.85
C GLN A 674 -34.80 -6.36 26.10
N VAL A 675 -33.90 -5.42 26.40
CA VAL A 675 -33.95 -4.58 27.62
C VAL A 675 -34.84 -3.34 27.42
N ASN A 676 -34.85 -2.76 26.22
CA ASN A 676 -35.64 -1.56 25.93
C ASN A 676 -36.27 -1.58 24.52
N ASN A 677 -37.38 -0.85 24.36
CA ASN A 677 -38.13 -0.71 23.10
C ASN A 677 -37.83 0.60 22.35
N ASN A 678 -36.69 1.21 22.61
CA ASN A 678 -36.27 2.42 21.91
C ASN A 678 -35.92 2.12 20.45
N LYS A 679 -35.85 3.17 19.62
CA LYS A 679 -35.43 3.09 18.20
C LYS A 679 -34.13 2.29 18.01
N TYR A 680 -33.21 2.36 18.97
CA TYR A 680 -32.04 1.51 19.05
C TYR A 680 -32.17 0.64 20.29
N SER A 681 -32.69 -0.57 20.09
CA SER A 681 -32.93 -1.53 21.17
C SER A 681 -31.61 -2.03 21.74
N SER A 682 -31.59 -2.33 23.03
CA SER A 682 -30.49 -2.98 23.72
C SER A 682 -30.89 -4.38 24.17
N PHE A 683 -29.93 -5.30 24.16
CA PHE A 683 -30.12 -6.72 24.48
C PHE A 683 -29.15 -7.12 25.58
N ALA A 684 -29.67 -7.81 26.59
CA ALA A 684 -28.87 -8.39 27.67
C ALA A 684 -28.29 -9.72 27.20
N LEU A 685 -26.97 -9.80 27.13
CA LEU A 685 -26.22 -11.00 26.76
C LEU A 685 -25.82 -11.76 28.05
N PRO A 686 -26.49 -12.86 28.43
CA PRO A 686 -26.22 -13.56 29.68
C PRO A 686 -24.78 -14.10 29.80
N THR A 687 -24.20 -14.60 28.71
CA THR A 687 -22.83 -15.14 28.66
C THR A 687 -21.82 -14.04 28.98
N PHE A 688 -22.01 -12.87 28.36
CA PHE A 688 -21.08 -11.75 28.54
C PHE A 688 -21.39 -10.88 29.76
N LYS A 689 -22.59 -11.03 30.36
CA LYS A 689 -23.11 -10.24 31.49
C LYS A 689 -23.11 -8.73 31.20
N ILE A 690 -23.47 -8.35 29.98
CA ILE A 690 -23.52 -6.97 29.50
C ILE A 690 -24.80 -6.71 28.71
N ASN A 691 -25.11 -5.42 28.55
CA ASN A 691 -26.11 -4.98 27.59
C ASN A 691 -25.41 -4.47 26.34
N VAL A 692 -25.79 -4.98 25.16
CA VAL A 692 -25.29 -4.53 23.87
C VAL A 692 -26.36 -3.79 23.10
N ASP A 693 -25.96 -2.92 22.18
CA ASP A 693 -26.86 -2.29 21.23
C ASP A 693 -27.15 -3.24 20.05
N ILE A 694 -28.35 -3.16 19.47
CA ILE A 694 -28.79 -3.96 18.31
C ILE A 694 -27.81 -3.98 17.12
N LYS A 695 -26.92 -2.98 17.00
CA LYS A 695 -25.87 -2.96 15.96
C LYS A 695 -24.87 -4.12 16.08
N ALA A 696 -24.70 -4.70 17.27
CA ALA A 696 -23.83 -5.85 17.49
C ALA A 696 -24.48 -7.16 17.01
N LEU A 697 -25.80 -7.19 16.84
CA LEU A 697 -26.51 -8.37 16.35
C LEU A 697 -26.44 -8.47 14.83
N PRO A 698 -26.71 -9.66 14.26
CA PRO A 698 -26.77 -9.86 12.81
C PRO A 698 -27.81 -8.97 12.12
N LEU A 699 -27.70 -8.84 10.79
CA LEU A 699 -28.49 -7.90 10.00
C LEU A 699 -30.01 -8.04 10.20
N ALA A 700 -30.54 -9.25 10.40
CA ALA A 700 -31.98 -9.49 10.53
C ALA A 700 -32.62 -8.69 11.67
N TRP A 701 -31.91 -8.51 12.79
CA TRP A 701 -32.42 -7.75 13.94
C TRP A 701 -32.56 -6.25 13.65
N ASN A 702 -31.86 -5.73 12.64
CA ASN A 702 -31.99 -4.34 12.20
C ASN A 702 -33.16 -4.15 11.20
N THR A 703 -33.77 -5.24 10.74
CA THR A 703 -34.95 -5.20 9.86
C THR A 703 -36.24 -5.08 10.69
N LYS A 704 -37.35 -4.73 10.02
CA LYS A 704 -38.67 -4.72 10.69
C LYS A 704 -39.13 -6.13 11.11
N SER A 705 -38.75 -7.14 10.34
CA SER A 705 -39.12 -8.54 10.55
C SER A 705 -37.97 -9.26 11.25
N LYS A 706 -37.94 -9.25 12.59
CA LYS A 706 -36.92 -9.97 13.35
C LYS A 706 -37.07 -11.50 13.14
N PRO A 707 -35.98 -12.28 13.27
CA PRO A 707 -36.07 -13.74 13.28
C PRO A 707 -37.05 -14.21 14.37
N SER A 708 -37.80 -15.26 14.07
CA SER A 708 -38.72 -15.88 15.04
C SER A 708 -37.95 -16.51 16.20
N ASP A 709 -38.32 -16.14 17.42
CA ASP A 709 -37.89 -16.79 18.66
C ASP A 709 -38.75 -18.03 19.00
N ASP A 710 -39.81 -18.27 18.23
CA ASP A 710 -40.71 -19.42 18.38
C ASP A 710 -40.02 -20.70 17.88
N LYS A 711 -39.85 -21.66 18.79
CA LYS A 711 -39.24 -22.97 18.51
C LYS A 711 -40.05 -23.79 17.51
N ASP A 712 -41.37 -23.54 17.41
CA ASP A 712 -42.28 -24.25 16.52
C ASP A 712 -42.40 -23.57 15.14
N LYS A 713 -41.75 -22.39 14.96
CA LYS A 713 -41.75 -21.64 13.70
C LYS A 713 -40.33 -21.35 13.23
N PHE A 714 -39.78 -22.30 12.49
CA PHE A 714 -38.44 -22.17 11.92
C PHE A 714 -38.34 -21.17 10.75
N TRP A 715 -39.39 -20.93 9.98
CA TRP A 715 -39.30 -20.09 8.77
C TRP A 715 -39.70 -18.63 9.03
N ASP A 716 -38.91 -17.70 8.47
CA ASP A 716 -39.16 -16.25 8.57
C ASP A 716 -39.76 -15.66 7.27
N ALA A 717 -40.02 -16.49 6.27
CA ALA A 717 -40.66 -16.06 5.02
C ALA A 717 -42.12 -15.62 5.22
N GLU A 718 -42.57 -14.62 4.46
CA GLU A 718 -43.97 -14.16 4.47
C GLU A 718 -44.95 -15.23 3.97
N LYS A 719 -44.50 -16.11 3.05
CA LYS A 719 -45.25 -17.25 2.55
C LYS A 719 -44.37 -18.50 2.59
N CYS A 720 -44.89 -19.59 3.15
CA CYS A 720 -44.25 -20.90 3.15
C CYS A 720 -45.08 -21.85 2.30
N LEU A 721 -44.47 -22.52 1.32
CA LEU A 721 -45.19 -23.54 0.52
C LEU A 721 -45.40 -24.85 1.28
N LEU A 722 -44.64 -25.08 2.34
CA LEU A 722 -44.65 -26.32 3.13
C LEU A 722 -45.62 -26.26 4.31
N SER A 723 -46.26 -25.12 4.58
CA SER A 723 -47.19 -24.94 5.72
C SER A 723 -48.47 -25.79 5.64
N ASN A 724 -48.74 -26.43 4.49
CA ASN A 724 -49.95 -27.24 4.27
C ASN A 724 -49.70 -28.76 4.37
N ASN A 725 -48.45 -29.20 4.56
CA ASN A 725 -48.12 -30.62 4.70
C ASN A 725 -47.77 -30.91 6.15
N ASN A 726 -48.60 -31.69 6.84
CA ASN A 726 -48.41 -32.14 8.23
C ASN A 726 -47.19 -33.08 8.43
N ASN A 727 -46.20 -33.05 7.53
CA ASN A 727 -45.02 -33.89 7.59
C ASN A 727 -43.73 -33.06 7.48
N ILE A 728 -43.24 -32.71 8.68
CA ILE A 728 -41.85 -32.76 9.13
C ILE A 728 -40.91 -31.65 8.60
N ASP A 729 -40.62 -30.70 9.50
CA ASP A 729 -39.34 -30.00 9.63
C ASP A 729 -38.18 -31.01 9.68
N LEU A 730 -37.80 -31.58 8.54
CA LEU A 730 -36.58 -32.40 8.47
C LEU A 730 -35.38 -31.44 8.65
N PRO A 731 -34.45 -31.71 9.58
CA PRO A 731 -33.30 -30.83 9.86
C PRO A 731 -32.48 -30.47 8.61
N ASN A 732 -32.44 -31.39 7.64
CA ASN A 732 -31.66 -31.25 6.40
C ASN A 732 -32.29 -30.31 5.36
N ASN A 733 -33.51 -29.83 5.58
CA ASN A 733 -34.20 -28.93 4.65
C ASN A 733 -34.26 -27.48 5.13
N ASN A 734 -33.65 -27.22 6.29
CA ASN A 734 -33.68 -25.96 6.98
C ASN A 734 -32.33 -25.25 6.84
N VAL A 735 -32.36 -23.97 6.48
CA VAL A 735 -31.16 -23.14 6.28
C VAL A 735 -31.33 -21.85 7.06
N ILE A 736 -30.29 -21.45 7.80
CA ILE A 736 -30.21 -20.12 8.41
C ILE A 736 -29.15 -19.33 7.69
N LEU A 737 -29.55 -18.19 7.14
CA LEU A 737 -28.66 -17.24 6.50
C LEU A 737 -27.81 -16.51 7.53
N ILE A 738 -26.68 -15.94 7.10
CA ILE A 738 -25.78 -15.19 8.01
C ILE A 738 -26.47 -13.99 8.67
N CYS A 739 -27.52 -13.45 8.05
CA CYS A 739 -28.32 -12.38 8.64
C CYS A 739 -29.11 -12.84 9.89
N GLY A 740 -29.30 -14.14 10.10
CA GLY A 740 -30.06 -14.74 11.21
C GLY A 740 -31.44 -15.26 10.82
N HIS A 741 -31.96 -14.92 9.63
CA HIS A 741 -33.25 -15.44 9.15
C HIS A 741 -33.15 -16.90 8.72
N GLY A 742 -34.12 -17.71 9.15
CA GLY A 742 -34.29 -19.11 8.77
C GLY A 742 -35.31 -19.31 7.66
N PHE A 743 -35.01 -20.23 6.75
CA PHE A 743 -35.86 -20.60 5.62
C PHE A 743 -35.79 -22.11 5.37
N HIS A 744 -36.88 -22.67 4.83
CA HIS A 744 -36.79 -23.95 4.13
C HIS A 744 -36.01 -23.75 2.82
N LYS A 745 -35.19 -24.73 2.43
CA LYS A 745 -34.31 -24.63 1.26
C LYS A 745 -35.09 -24.41 -0.03
N GLU A 746 -36.23 -25.08 -0.24
CA GLU A 746 -37.07 -24.87 -1.42
C GLU A 746 -37.76 -23.51 -1.39
N CYS A 747 -38.18 -23.05 -0.20
CA CYS A 747 -38.77 -21.71 -0.06
C CYS A 747 -37.74 -20.63 -0.39
N LEU A 748 -36.51 -20.78 0.08
CA LEU A 748 -35.41 -19.86 -0.22
C LEU A 748 -35.06 -19.85 -1.71
N THR A 749 -35.08 -21.01 -2.36
CA THR A 749 -34.82 -21.14 -3.82
C THR A 749 -35.86 -20.35 -4.64
N LEU A 750 -37.12 -20.33 -4.22
CA LEU A 750 -38.18 -19.53 -4.87
C LEU A 750 -37.98 -18.03 -4.74
N TYR A 751 -37.22 -17.61 -3.73
CA TYR A 751 -36.79 -16.23 -3.56
C TYR A 751 -35.40 -15.97 -4.15
N ASN A 752 -34.93 -16.80 -5.09
CA ASN A 752 -33.60 -16.70 -5.72
C ASN A 752 -32.44 -16.70 -4.71
N ASP A 753 -32.59 -17.43 -3.60
CA ASP A 753 -31.65 -17.42 -2.47
C ASP A 753 -31.49 -16.06 -1.77
N ASN A 754 -32.45 -15.15 -1.94
CA ASN A 754 -32.42 -13.81 -1.37
C ASN A 754 -33.24 -13.73 -0.07
N CYS A 755 -32.67 -13.04 0.93
CA CYS A 755 -33.44 -12.60 2.09
C CYS A 755 -34.20 -11.31 1.76
N ASN A 756 -35.50 -11.41 1.45
CA ASN A 756 -36.33 -10.26 1.10
C ASN A 756 -36.44 -9.21 2.22
N HIS A 757 -36.46 -9.65 3.49
CA HIS A 757 -36.48 -8.73 4.63
C HIS A 757 -35.24 -7.84 4.68
N CYS A 758 -34.07 -8.45 4.48
CA CYS A 758 -32.80 -7.72 4.41
C CYS A 758 -32.73 -6.85 3.15
N PHE A 759 -33.16 -7.36 1.99
CA PHE A 759 -33.17 -6.58 0.75
C PHE A 759 -34.01 -5.30 0.87
N ASN A 760 -35.22 -5.41 1.45
CA ASN A 760 -36.10 -4.26 1.67
C ASN A 760 -35.48 -3.23 2.61
N TYR A 761 -34.85 -3.69 3.70
CA TYR A 761 -34.14 -2.83 4.64
C TYR A 761 -32.95 -2.11 3.97
N LEU A 762 -32.06 -2.86 3.31
CA LEU A 762 -30.88 -2.30 2.65
C LEU A 762 -31.27 -1.33 1.54
N SER A 763 -32.27 -1.64 0.71
CA SER A 763 -32.78 -0.76 -0.34
C SER A 763 -33.29 0.58 0.22
N SER A 764 -34.00 0.55 1.34
CA SER A 764 -34.46 1.77 2.03
C SER A 764 -33.29 2.61 2.54
N GLU A 765 -32.29 1.96 3.15
CA GLU A 765 -31.12 2.67 3.70
C GLU A 765 -30.19 3.20 2.60
N ILE A 766 -30.02 2.50 1.47
CA ILE A 766 -29.33 3.00 0.27
C ILE A 766 -29.98 4.30 -0.19
N LYS A 767 -31.31 4.30 -0.39
CA LYS A 767 -32.06 5.47 -0.84
C LYS A 767 -31.92 6.64 0.13
N LYS A 768 -32.05 6.38 1.44
CA LYS A 768 -31.91 7.39 2.49
C LYS A 768 -30.51 8.00 2.54
N ASN A 769 -29.47 7.18 2.50
CA ASN A 769 -28.08 7.63 2.53
C ASN A 769 -27.71 8.44 1.29
N ILE A 770 -28.15 8.01 0.10
CA ILE A 770 -27.88 8.71 -1.16
C ILE A 770 -28.67 10.01 -1.28
N ASN A 771 -29.92 10.07 -0.79
CA ASN A 771 -30.67 11.33 -0.76
C ASN A 771 -29.97 12.37 0.12
N SER A 772 -29.59 11.98 1.34
CA SER A 772 -28.83 12.86 2.25
C SER A 772 -27.50 13.32 1.65
N LEU A 773 -26.80 12.43 0.96
CA LEU A 773 -25.55 12.77 0.28
C LEU A 773 -25.79 13.71 -0.91
N THR A 774 -26.81 13.46 -1.73
CA THR A 774 -27.17 14.29 -2.88
C THR A 774 -27.52 15.71 -2.45
N GLU A 775 -28.27 15.89 -1.36
CA GLU A 775 -28.56 17.21 -0.78
C GLU A 775 -27.26 17.95 -0.41
N ARG A 776 -26.34 17.24 0.24
CA ARG A 776 -25.03 17.78 0.63
C ARG A 776 -24.15 18.17 -0.57
N LEU A 777 -24.09 17.33 -1.62
CA LEU A 777 -23.32 17.62 -2.84
C LEU A 777 -23.88 18.78 -3.67
N ASN A 778 -25.19 19.06 -3.57
CA ASN A 778 -25.83 20.19 -4.25
C ASN A 778 -25.79 21.51 -3.47
N THR A 779 -25.31 21.49 -2.22
CA THR A 779 -25.28 22.68 -1.37
C THR A 779 -24.31 23.72 -1.95
N PRO A 780 -24.73 24.97 -2.21
CA PRO A 780 -23.85 26.03 -2.72
C PRO A 780 -22.66 26.31 -1.79
N LEU A 781 -21.52 26.68 -2.35
CA LEU A 781 -20.33 27.05 -1.57
C LEU A 781 -20.58 28.38 -0.81
N LYS A 782 -20.25 28.42 0.48
CA LYS A 782 -20.26 29.63 1.31
C LYS A 782 -18.85 30.02 1.74
N ASP A 783 -18.65 31.28 2.14
CA ASP A 783 -17.42 31.70 2.80
C ASP A 783 -17.40 31.17 4.24
N ASN A 784 -16.24 30.72 4.72
CA ASN A 784 -16.03 30.18 6.07
C ASN A 784 -16.91 28.95 6.41
N GLU A 785 -17.03 28.01 5.47
CA GLU A 785 -17.71 26.75 5.74
C GLU A 785 -16.99 25.98 6.86
N LYS A 786 -17.76 25.51 7.85
CA LYS A 786 -17.24 24.60 8.85
C LYS A 786 -16.83 23.29 8.18
N PRO A 787 -15.80 22.60 8.71
CA PRO A 787 -15.40 21.30 8.19
C PRO A 787 -16.62 20.40 8.05
N LEU A 788 -16.73 19.75 6.90
CA LEU A 788 -17.78 18.79 6.61
C LEU A 788 -17.61 17.45 7.40
N ILE A 789 -16.84 17.51 8.48
CA ILE A 789 -16.61 16.49 9.48
C ILE A 789 -17.79 16.56 10.47
N GLU A 790 -18.74 15.65 10.32
CA GLU A 790 -19.70 15.42 11.39
C GLU A 790 -18.94 14.76 12.55
N LYS A 791 -18.83 15.48 13.67
CA LYS A 791 -18.10 15.01 14.87
C LYS A 791 -18.63 13.64 15.26
N ASN A 792 -17.79 12.61 15.10
CA ASN A 792 -17.94 11.41 15.91
C ASN A 792 -17.74 11.84 17.37
N ALA A 793 -18.76 11.67 18.19
CA ALA A 793 -18.66 11.85 19.63
C ALA A 793 -17.77 10.74 20.21
N ASN A 794 -16.46 10.81 19.98
CA ASN A 794 -15.43 9.96 20.60
C ASN A 794 -14.00 10.46 20.32
N ASN A 795 -13.78 11.78 20.29
CA ASN A 795 -12.44 12.38 20.30
C ASN A 795 -11.95 12.67 21.73
N ASN A 796 -12.12 11.71 22.64
CA ASN A 796 -11.28 11.66 23.83
C ASN A 796 -10.03 10.87 23.46
N ILE A 797 -8.94 11.62 23.18
CA ILE A 797 -7.59 11.09 23.05
C ILE A 797 -7.18 10.66 24.45
N ASN A 798 -7.43 9.39 24.79
CA ASN A 798 -6.88 8.77 25.99
C ASN A 798 -5.55 8.11 25.65
N LYS A 799 -4.59 8.38 26.53
CA LYS A 799 -3.21 7.87 26.63
C LYS A 799 -2.90 6.64 25.75
N ASP A 800 -2.00 6.82 24.79
CA ASP A 800 -1.17 5.73 24.28
C ASP A 800 -0.36 5.17 25.45
N ILE A 801 -0.84 4.08 26.03
CA ILE A 801 0.04 3.15 26.73
C ILE A 801 0.83 2.47 25.62
N ASP A 802 2.15 2.45 25.76
CA ASP A 802 3.04 1.84 24.77
C ASP A 802 2.83 0.30 24.79
N GLU A 803 1.78 -0.15 24.12
CA GLU A 803 1.49 -1.56 23.88
C GLU A 803 2.50 -2.07 22.84
N ASN A 804 3.73 -2.31 23.29
CA ASN A 804 4.75 -2.93 22.48
C ASN A 804 4.45 -4.43 22.39
N ILE A 805 4.11 -4.91 21.19
CA ILE A 805 3.85 -6.32 20.90
C ILE A 805 4.97 -7.22 21.46
N GLN A 806 6.22 -6.75 21.48
CA GLN A 806 7.36 -7.49 22.03
C GLN A 806 7.30 -7.67 23.56
N ASP A 807 6.85 -6.66 24.31
CA ASP A 807 6.69 -6.71 25.79
C ASP A 807 5.40 -7.47 26.19
N ILE A 808 4.46 -7.58 25.25
CA ILE A 808 3.25 -8.39 25.39
C ILE A 808 3.58 -9.90 25.36
N MET A 809 4.77 -10.25 24.87
CA MET A 809 5.12 -11.55 24.34
C MET A 809 6.24 -12.28 25.13
N GLU A 810 6.19 -12.41 26.46
CA GLU A 810 7.29 -13.04 27.22
C GLU A 810 7.10 -14.48 27.75
N ASN A 811 5.91 -15.11 27.70
CA ASN A 811 5.78 -16.49 28.22
C ASN A 811 5.11 -17.46 27.23
N LEU A 812 5.78 -18.58 26.95
CA LEU A 812 5.20 -19.76 26.29
C LEU A 812 4.99 -20.83 27.37
N GLU A 813 3.73 -21.17 27.67
CA GLU A 813 3.45 -22.33 28.51
C GLU A 813 3.71 -23.63 27.73
N GLN A 814 4.45 -24.55 28.33
CA GLN A 814 4.52 -25.92 27.83
C GLN A 814 3.15 -26.57 28.04
N ASN A 815 2.62 -27.26 27.00
CA ASN A 815 1.42 -28.13 27.00
C ASN A 815 0.10 -27.61 26.34
N ILE A 816 0.11 -26.52 25.58
CA ILE A 816 -1.12 -26.02 24.88
C ILE A 816 -1.71 -27.04 23.90
N ASP A 817 -0.86 -27.83 23.25
CA ASP A 817 -1.26 -28.79 22.22
C ASP A 817 -2.15 -29.88 22.80
N ASN A 818 -1.75 -30.49 23.92
CA ASN A 818 -2.58 -31.51 24.56
C ASN A 818 -3.89 -30.93 25.10
N GLN A 819 -3.88 -29.70 25.64
CA GLN A 819 -5.12 -29.06 26.10
C GLN A 819 -6.11 -28.86 24.95
N PHE A 820 -5.61 -28.34 23.81
CA PHE A 820 -6.41 -28.17 22.61
C PHE A 820 -6.98 -29.49 22.12
N GLU A 821 -6.15 -30.54 21.96
CA GLU A 821 -6.61 -31.84 21.48
C GLU A 821 -7.63 -32.48 22.42
N ILE A 822 -7.41 -32.43 23.75
CA ILE A 822 -8.37 -32.97 24.73
C ILE A 822 -9.74 -32.28 24.62
N LEU A 823 -9.75 -30.94 24.53
CA LEU A 823 -11.01 -30.20 24.48
C LEU A 823 -11.70 -30.36 23.12
N TYR A 824 -10.92 -30.39 22.03
CA TYR A 824 -11.42 -30.65 20.69
C TYR A 824 -12.09 -32.02 20.61
N GLN A 825 -11.45 -33.06 21.16
CA GLN A 825 -12.05 -34.40 21.23
C GLN A 825 -13.30 -34.42 22.11
N LYS A 826 -13.31 -33.75 23.28
CA LYS A 826 -14.54 -33.66 24.08
C LYS A 826 -15.73 -33.10 23.31
N TRP A 827 -15.53 -32.01 22.57
CA TRP A 827 -16.57 -31.42 21.74
C TRP A 827 -16.95 -32.31 20.54
N SER A 828 -15.99 -33.08 20.02
CA SER A 828 -16.24 -34.09 18.99
C SER A 828 -17.03 -35.29 19.53
N ASP A 829 -16.75 -35.77 20.75
CA ASP A 829 -17.37 -36.97 21.35
C ASP A 829 -18.78 -36.70 21.89
N TYR A 830 -19.09 -35.44 22.26
CA TYR A 830 -20.46 -35.03 22.59
C TYR A 830 -21.45 -35.30 21.44
N TYR A 831 -20.96 -35.37 20.21
CA TYR A 831 -21.72 -35.69 19.00
C TYR A 831 -22.17 -37.15 18.96
N ASP A 832 -21.29 -38.10 19.27
CA ASP A 832 -21.56 -39.54 19.12
C ASP A 832 -22.58 -40.06 20.13
N ASN A 833 -22.90 -39.30 21.18
CA ASN A 833 -23.86 -39.68 22.22
C ASN A 833 -25.26 -39.06 22.05
N LEU A 834 -25.49 -38.24 21.02
CA LEU A 834 -26.76 -37.54 20.78
C LEU A 834 -27.51 -38.03 19.52
N TYR A 835 -27.01 -39.08 18.84
CA TYR A 835 -27.66 -39.74 17.70
C TYR A 835 -27.84 -41.23 17.89
#